data_AF-A0A4U1J9K8-F1
#
_entry.id   AF-A0A4U1J9K8-F1
#
_cell.length_a   1.000
_cell.length_b   1.000
_cell.length_c   1.000
_cell.angle_alpha   90.00
_cell.angle_beta   90.00
_cell.angle_gamma   90.00
#
_symmetry.space_group_name_H-M   'P 1'
#
loop_
_entity.id
_entity.type
_entity.pdbx_description
1 polymer ?
#
loop_
_entity_poly.entity_id
_entity_poly.type
_entity_poly.pdbx_seq_one_letter_code
_entity_poly.pdbx_strand_id
1 'polypeptide(L)'
;MDIVSYCPLRVAARPFVTAERRHALLVVCKATYLLTPGASVLHESQEDVNEEDNFWDDDPRRSVYSPGDLVPHKRGADVVLVGHAFAPNDVPVRSILTRLCVGEIDKAIEVFGDRHVTPMGELREGPRVTRVRLRYERAAGGPGTTNPVGMRLDQTDTFGAIKLPNVQPPGRHVTGPADLMEPIGYGPIAATWPAREARLGPFAGRFSLAHWHEAPLPEGLDPLFFNVAPPDQEIPEIRPDERIVLEGLHPEHARLVTNLPGLRPEVVMERASGRREAIALTADTLWFDTTRGICTLVWRGRAALVHPAEAGRVVVTMVGPGWASARAALVSPDLHAIAIAPDDPDGSVTTVGYAPSGPHPIMPFMTSTASAPPPRESGVFPMAPDFDEEVTFVGLDGPGADPLPFARPKTQAPPPAPGAPALLPFAPPPPPPPMPFQARDLPFLSPLAPPPVPPSPHPHGGGLRSAHEVGLPLPPTPPEPARVRPPSRHDLPFVAPPQGGGLRSAHEVGVPLPPTAPAAPPPPVQTPTPPPIVPRLGIAPLGAPPPFAPPAPVTPPAPVAPPAPVPAPVALDDPETVDAPAMIGPLATAEMAARVAPPPLPPPPEPLPPDSPAAEAPKTPPAPALPLDDYPIERCAKITASIARRRDERAEILEAEELDLARYTDLERHWADAIRAESERGKTRLLKAFDAAYVARLEEERGPITPAEYARLVVAGERGHAERTLAELGLPRASMLRIEREMLARTSADPSLGERLRHAIEAERAD
;
A
#
# COMPACT_ATOMS: atom_id res chain seq x y z
N MET A 1 27.22 18.16 -4.07
CA MET A 1 26.04 18.51 -4.91
C MET A 1 24.96 18.93 -3.96
N ASP A 2 24.82 20.22 -3.78
CA ASP A 2 24.18 20.79 -2.60
C ASP A 2 22.75 21.19 -2.99
N ILE A 3 21.75 20.79 -2.21
CA ILE A 3 20.35 21.02 -2.58
C ILE A 3 19.92 22.42 -2.11
N VAL A 4 19.35 23.22 -3.00
CA VAL A 4 18.81 24.54 -2.67
C VAL A 4 17.37 24.61 -3.18
N SER A 5 16.40 24.51 -2.28
CA SER A 5 14.98 24.61 -2.63
C SER A 5 14.45 26.02 -2.40
N TYR A 6 13.71 26.55 -3.37
CA TYR A 6 12.95 27.80 -3.27
C TYR A 6 11.43 27.53 -3.27
N CYS A 7 11.02 26.31 -2.95
CA CYS A 7 9.63 25.91 -2.81
C CYS A 7 9.46 24.98 -1.60
N PRO A 8 8.25 24.82 -1.03
CA PRO A 8 8.02 24.02 0.17
C PRO A 8 8.16 22.50 -0.06
N LEU A 9 8.36 22.05 -1.30
CA LEU A 9 8.48 20.64 -1.62
C LEU A 9 9.67 20.00 -0.91
N ARG A 10 9.50 18.78 -0.43
CA ARG A 10 10.62 17.99 0.10
C ARG A 10 11.47 17.48 -1.06
N VAL A 11 12.77 17.63 -0.95
CA VAL A 11 13.73 17.29 -2.01
C VAL A 11 14.82 16.41 -1.43
N ALA A 12 15.19 15.37 -2.16
CA ALA A 12 16.36 14.57 -1.86
C ALA A 12 17.12 14.25 -3.15
N ALA A 13 18.42 14.02 -3.04
CA ALA A 13 19.26 13.61 -4.15
C ALA A 13 20.20 12.49 -3.71
N ARG A 14 20.42 11.50 -4.58
CA ARG A 14 21.25 10.32 -4.28
C ARG A 14 22.17 10.01 -5.45
N PRO A 15 23.51 10.15 -5.29
CA PRO A 15 24.46 9.66 -6.27
C PRO A 15 24.35 8.13 -6.41
N PHE A 16 24.48 7.62 -7.63
CA PHE A 16 24.49 6.19 -7.92
C PHE A 16 25.30 5.86 -9.18
N VAL A 17 25.45 4.57 -9.47
CA VAL A 17 26.09 4.08 -10.69
C VAL A 17 25.09 3.34 -11.57
N THR A 18 24.92 3.79 -12.82
CA THR A 18 24.00 3.16 -13.79
C THR A 18 24.47 1.77 -14.21
N ALA A 19 23.61 1.01 -14.90
CA ALA A 19 23.99 -0.28 -15.47
C ALA A 19 25.16 -0.18 -16.45
N GLU A 20 25.25 0.91 -17.22
CA GLU A 20 26.40 1.19 -18.11
C GLU A 20 27.64 1.73 -17.35
N ARG A 21 27.70 1.55 -16.02
CA ARG A 21 28.80 1.97 -15.13
C ARG A 21 29.12 3.46 -15.17
N ARG A 22 28.11 4.31 -15.41
CA ARG A 22 28.25 5.78 -15.37
C ARG A 22 27.75 6.34 -14.04
N HIS A 23 28.41 7.36 -13.52
CA HIS A 23 27.91 8.08 -12.34
C HIS A 23 26.70 8.93 -12.74
N ALA A 24 25.66 8.91 -11.89
CA ALA A 24 24.47 9.71 -12.07
C ALA A 24 23.98 10.24 -10.71
N LEU A 25 23.25 11.34 -10.75
CA LEU A 25 22.52 11.88 -9.61
C LEU A 25 21.04 11.59 -9.81
N LEU A 26 20.43 10.81 -8.91
CA LEU A 26 18.98 10.76 -8.73
C LEU A 26 18.55 12.06 -8.05
N VAL A 27 17.49 12.71 -8.53
CA VAL A 27 16.81 13.81 -7.83
C VAL A 27 15.33 13.47 -7.70
N VAL A 28 14.82 13.60 -6.48
CA VAL A 28 13.43 13.35 -6.12
C VAL A 28 12.84 14.61 -5.49
N CYS A 29 11.64 14.96 -5.90
CA CYS A 29 10.82 16.00 -5.28
C CYS A 29 9.49 15.38 -4.85
N LYS A 30 8.99 15.75 -3.66
CA LYS A 30 7.74 15.24 -3.09
C LYS A 30 6.85 16.38 -2.65
N ALA A 31 5.61 16.38 -3.11
CA ALA A 31 4.54 17.25 -2.65
C ALA A 31 3.53 16.45 -1.82
N THR A 32 2.98 17.08 -0.79
CA THR A 32 1.82 16.60 -0.03
C THR A 32 0.64 17.53 -0.28
N TYR A 33 -0.52 16.95 -0.58
CA TYR A 33 -1.76 17.64 -0.83
C TYR A 33 -2.85 17.19 0.14
N LEU A 34 -3.69 18.13 0.56
CA LEU A 34 -4.95 17.84 1.24
C LEU A 34 -6.02 17.49 0.20
N LEU A 35 -6.77 16.42 0.43
CA LEU A 35 -7.80 15.89 -0.47
C LEU A 35 -9.13 16.64 -0.30
N THR A 36 -9.20 17.85 -0.87
CA THR A 36 -10.39 18.71 -0.83
C THR A 36 -11.26 18.59 -2.08
N PRO A 37 -12.60 18.74 -2.00
CA PRO A 37 -13.48 18.71 -3.18
C PRO A 37 -13.12 19.75 -4.25
N GLY A 38 -13.23 19.35 -5.52
CA GLY A 38 -12.93 20.19 -6.68
C GLY A 38 -11.45 20.22 -7.04
N ALA A 39 -10.60 20.69 -6.14
CA ALA A 39 -9.13 20.69 -6.31
C ALA A 39 -8.43 20.40 -4.99
N SER A 40 -7.38 19.58 -5.03
CA SER A 40 -6.52 19.28 -3.89
C SER A 40 -5.52 20.43 -3.68
N VAL A 41 -5.42 20.92 -2.45
CA VAL A 41 -4.54 22.05 -2.11
C VAL A 41 -3.20 21.56 -1.58
N LEU A 42 -2.12 22.29 -1.86
CA LEU A 42 -0.80 21.98 -1.30
C LEU A 42 -0.85 22.15 0.23
N HIS A 43 -0.49 21.10 0.95
CA HIS A 43 -0.59 21.06 2.41
C HIS A 43 0.53 21.86 3.07
N GLU A 44 0.28 22.46 4.24
CA GLU A 44 1.30 23.27 4.93
C GLU A 44 2.42 22.40 5.51
N SER A 45 2.08 21.21 6.02
CA SER A 45 3.04 20.20 6.47
C SER A 45 3.32 19.19 5.36
N GLN A 46 4.57 19.08 4.94
CA GLN A 46 4.97 18.21 3.82
C GLN A 46 5.61 16.92 4.35
N GLU A 47 5.13 15.76 3.88
CA GLU A 47 5.74 14.47 4.13
C GLU A 47 7.14 14.38 3.51
N ASP A 48 8.10 13.91 4.30
CA ASP A 48 9.50 13.76 3.91
C ASP A 48 9.67 12.69 2.82
N VAL A 49 10.79 12.76 2.11
CA VAL A 49 11.15 11.75 1.11
C VAL A 49 11.49 10.45 1.84
N ASN A 50 10.83 9.36 1.49
CA ASN A 50 11.10 8.06 2.08
C ASN A 50 12.37 7.46 1.47
N GLU A 51 13.38 7.16 2.28
CA GLU A 51 14.58 6.48 1.78
C GLU A 51 14.31 5.00 1.44
N GLU A 52 13.48 4.35 2.26
CA GLU A 52 13.13 2.93 2.21
C GLU A 52 11.61 2.71 2.34
N ASP A 53 11.15 1.46 2.16
CA ASP A 53 9.75 1.09 2.41
C ASP A 53 9.44 1.15 3.92
N ASN A 54 8.51 2.02 4.33
CA ASN A 54 8.00 2.06 5.70
C ASN A 54 6.88 1.02 5.86
N PHE A 55 7.00 0.12 6.82
CA PHE A 55 6.02 -0.94 7.09
C PHE A 55 4.98 -0.53 8.13
N TRP A 56 3.80 -1.14 8.08
CA TRP A 56 2.80 -0.93 9.13
C TRP A 56 3.33 -1.36 10.49
N ASP A 57 3.05 -0.53 11.51
CA ASP A 57 3.36 -0.82 12.90
C ASP A 57 4.89 -1.08 13.13
N ASP A 58 5.74 -0.51 12.27
CA ASP A 58 7.21 -0.71 12.14
C ASP A 58 7.69 -2.16 12.01
N ASP A 59 6.82 -3.10 11.65
CA ASP A 59 7.18 -4.52 11.55
C ASP A 59 7.39 -4.93 10.09
N PRO A 60 8.62 -5.29 9.65
CA PRO A 60 8.90 -5.73 8.28
C PRO A 60 8.23 -7.07 7.90
N ARG A 61 7.51 -7.72 8.83
CA ARG A 61 6.61 -8.86 8.57
C ARG A 61 5.18 -8.43 8.18
N ARG A 62 4.87 -7.13 8.21
CA ARG A 62 3.60 -6.52 7.77
C ARG A 62 3.65 -6.10 6.30
N SER A 63 2.54 -5.57 5.80
CA SER A 63 2.50 -4.88 4.51
C SER A 63 3.12 -3.48 4.60
N VAL A 64 3.53 -2.94 3.44
CA VAL A 64 4.10 -1.59 3.33
C VAL A 64 3.00 -0.55 3.55
N TYR A 65 3.27 0.43 4.40
CA TYR A 65 2.43 1.60 4.65
C TYR A 65 2.71 2.70 3.64
N SER A 66 3.97 3.12 3.50
CA SER A 66 4.42 4.06 2.46
C SER A 66 5.70 3.56 1.80
N PRO A 67 5.79 3.60 0.45
CA PRO A 67 6.92 3.04 -0.27
C PRO A 67 8.16 3.93 -0.19
N GLY A 68 9.32 3.35 -0.47
CA GLY A 68 10.57 4.08 -0.68
C GLY A 68 10.53 4.94 -1.94
N ASP A 69 10.91 6.20 -1.80
CA ASP A 69 10.98 7.20 -2.87
C ASP A 69 12.38 7.27 -3.51
N LEU A 70 13.43 6.81 -2.85
CA LEU A 70 14.80 6.86 -3.37
C LEU A 70 15.15 5.64 -4.23
N VAL A 71 14.38 5.41 -5.31
CA VAL A 71 14.64 4.38 -6.35
C VAL A 71 15.19 5.00 -7.65
N PRO A 72 15.98 4.29 -8.48
CA PRO A 72 16.65 4.89 -9.64
C PRO A 72 15.71 5.33 -10.77
N HIS A 73 14.65 4.55 -11.01
CA HIS A 73 13.59 4.85 -11.99
C HIS A 73 12.40 3.91 -11.76
N LYS A 74 11.21 4.33 -12.21
CA LYS A 74 10.02 3.49 -12.39
C LYS A 74 9.64 3.49 -13.87
N ARG A 75 8.97 2.44 -14.35
CA ARG A 75 8.59 2.31 -15.77
C ARG A 75 7.18 2.81 -16.05
N GLY A 76 6.25 2.51 -15.16
CA GLY A 76 4.95 3.16 -15.07
C GLY A 76 4.89 4.07 -13.85
N ALA A 77 3.83 4.85 -13.74
CA ALA A 77 3.50 5.59 -12.54
C ALA A 77 2.62 4.75 -11.60
N ASP A 78 3.03 4.63 -10.34
CA ASP A 78 2.29 3.89 -9.31
C ASP A 78 1.17 4.75 -8.71
N VAL A 79 -0.03 4.20 -8.58
CA VAL A 79 -1.13 4.83 -7.84
C VAL A 79 -1.55 3.92 -6.69
N VAL A 80 -1.11 4.20 -5.46
CA VAL A 80 -1.28 3.32 -4.29
C VAL A 80 -2.03 4.02 -3.15
N LEU A 81 -2.82 3.27 -2.39
CA LEU A 81 -3.67 3.83 -1.34
C LEU A 81 -3.68 2.97 -0.08
N VAL A 82 -3.66 3.63 1.08
CA VAL A 82 -3.73 3.04 2.42
C VAL A 82 -4.74 3.76 3.31
N GLY A 83 -5.00 3.19 4.49
CA GLY A 83 -5.86 3.77 5.52
C GLY A 83 -7.14 2.97 5.75
N HIS A 84 -8.30 3.57 5.51
CA HIS A 84 -9.62 3.03 5.84
C HIS A 84 -10.64 3.20 4.70
N ALA A 85 -11.54 2.23 4.60
CA ALA A 85 -12.84 2.37 3.96
C ALA A 85 -13.82 3.02 4.95
N PHE A 86 -14.67 3.94 4.48
CA PHE A 86 -15.63 4.70 5.30
C PHE A 86 -17.07 4.47 4.81
N ALA A 87 -17.97 4.20 5.74
CA ALA A 87 -19.39 4.04 5.47
C ALA A 87 -20.05 5.39 5.13
N PRO A 88 -20.99 5.44 4.18
CA PRO A 88 -21.66 6.69 3.83
C PRO A 88 -22.36 7.33 5.04
N ASN A 89 -22.01 8.58 5.33
CA ASN A 89 -22.56 9.38 6.42
C ASN A 89 -22.40 8.76 7.83
N ASP A 90 -21.33 7.97 8.04
CA ASP A 90 -21.03 7.26 9.31
C ASP A 90 -22.17 6.31 9.77
N VAL A 91 -23.00 5.83 8.84
CA VAL A 91 -24.09 4.89 9.15
C VAL A 91 -23.53 3.46 9.19
N PRO A 92 -23.73 2.67 10.27
CA PRO A 92 -23.20 1.31 10.36
C PRO A 92 -23.75 0.35 9.28
N VAL A 93 -22.86 -0.19 8.45
CA VAL A 93 -23.17 -1.10 7.34
C VAL A 93 -22.54 -2.49 7.52
N ARG A 94 -22.89 -3.44 6.65
CA ARG A 94 -22.28 -4.78 6.59
C ARG A 94 -21.01 -4.79 5.74
N SER A 95 -21.09 -4.15 4.58
CA SER A 95 -19.97 -3.88 3.68
C SER A 95 -19.97 -2.43 3.23
N ILE A 96 -18.77 -1.95 2.89
CA ILE A 96 -18.48 -0.65 2.30
C ILE A 96 -17.92 -0.95 0.90
N LEU A 97 -18.59 -0.49 -0.15
CA LEU A 97 -18.01 -0.48 -1.49
C LEU A 97 -17.07 0.72 -1.61
N THR A 98 -15.80 0.45 -1.90
CA THR A 98 -14.79 1.48 -2.17
C THR A 98 -14.46 1.52 -3.65
N ARG A 99 -14.09 2.70 -4.17
CA ARG A 99 -13.65 2.86 -5.56
C ARG A 99 -12.65 4.00 -5.71
N LEU A 100 -11.53 3.69 -6.36
CA LEU A 100 -10.45 4.59 -6.73
C LEU A 100 -10.46 4.77 -8.25
N CYS A 101 -10.61 6.00 -8.73
CA CYS A 101 -10.35 6.33 -10.14
C CYS A 101 -9.28 7.42 -10.26
N VAL A 102 -8.23 7.15 -11.03
CA VAL A 102 -7.13 8.08 -11.35
C VAL A 102 -6.61 7.74 -12.76
N GLY A 103 -6.62 8.69 -13.69
CA GLY A 103 -6.25 8.44 -15.08
C GLY A 103 -7.11 7.32 -15.71
N GLU A 104 -6.46 6.21 -16.07
CA GLU A 104 -7.11 5.02 -16.65
C GLU A 104 -7.56 3.98 -15.59
N ILE A 105 -7.19 4.15 -14.31
CA ILE A 105 -7.60 3.24 -13.23
C ILE A 105 -9.07 3.46 -12.91
N ASP A 106 -9.80 2.36 -12.78
CA ASP A 106 -11.13 2.29 -12.17
C ASP A 106 -11.23 1.03 -11.31
N LYS A 107 -10.69 1.08 -10.10
CA LYS A 107 -10.57 -0.07 -9.20
C LYS A 107 -11.56 0.03 -8.05
N ALA A 108 -12.44 -0.96 -7.95
CA ALA A 108 -13.37 -1.10 -6.84
C ALA A 108 -13.06 -2.32 -5.97
N ILE A 109 -13.25 -2.18 -4.66
CA ILE A 109 -13.07 -3.24 -3.66
C ILE A 109 -14.24 -3.19 -2.68
N GLU A 110 -14.84 -4.34 -2.38
CA GLU A 110 -15.87 -4.44 -1.34
C GLU A 110 -15.23 -4.88 -0.02
N VAL A 111 -15.53 -4.12 1.04
CA VAL A 111 -14.85 -4.27 2.35
C VAL A 111 -15.88 -4.55 3.44
N PHE A 112 -15.77 -5.69 4.10
CA PHE A 112 -16.71 -6.16 5.13
C PHE A 112 -16.20 -5.91 6.55
N GLY A 113 -17.13 -5.87 7.51
CA GLY A 113 -16.81 -6.13 8.92
C GLY A 113 -16.20 -7.52 9.13
N ASP A 114 -15.85 -7.87 10.36
CA ASP A 114 -15.29 -9.20 10.65
C ASP A 114 -16.33 -10.30 10.42
N ARG A 115 -15.92 -11.39 9.76
CA ARG A 115 -16.79 -12.51 9.36
C ARG A 115 -16.07 -13.84 9.58
N HIS A 116 -16.83 -14.89 9.88
CA HIS A 116 -16.32 -16.25 9.96
C HIS A 116 -17.33 -17.27 9.43
N VAL A 117 -16.83 -18.38 8.89
CA VAL A 117 -17.64 -19.56 8.55
C VAL A 117 -17.48 -20.58 9.66
N THR A 118 -18.59 -20.97 10.30
CA THR A 118 -18.59 -22.00 11.34
C THR A 118 -18.21 -23.38 10.78
N PRO A 119 -17.84 -24.38 11.61
CA PRO A 119 -17.61 -25.76 11.14
C PRO A 119 -18.82 -26.38 10.42
N MET A 120 -20.02 -25.84 10.65
CA MET A 120 -21.29 -26.27 10.05
C MET A 120 -21.59 -25.57 8.71
N GLY A 121 -20.69 -24.71 8.21
CA GLY A 121 -20.85 -23.97 6.95
C GLY A 121 -21.71 -22.70 7.06
N GLU A 122 -22.22 -22.36 8.25
CA GLU A 122 -22.96 -21.12 8.47
C GLU A 122 -22.00 -19.92 8.44
N LEU A 123 -22.26 -18.95 7.54
CA LEU A 123 -21.60 -17.64 7.55
C LEU A 123 -22.15 -16.79 8.69
N ARG A 124 -21.26 -16.31 9.55
CA ARG A 124 -21.57 -15.36 10.62
C ARG A 124 -20.80 -14.06 10.40
N GLU A 125 -21.55 -12.96 10.49
CA GLU A 125 -21.04 -11.60 10.40
C GLU A 125 -21.00 -11.01 11.82
N GLY A 126 -19.94 -10.28 12.13
CA GLY A 126 -19.82 -9.50 13.36
C GLY A 126 -20.67 -8.22 13.35
N PRO A 127 -20.41 -7.28 14.28
CA PRO A 127 -21.09 -6.00 14.33
C PRO A 127 -21.00 -5.22 13.01
N ARG A 128 -22.00 -4.37 12.76
CA ARG A 128 -21.98 -3.43 11.64
C ARG A 128 -20.88 -2.40 11.86
N VAL A 129 -20.20 -2.05 10.77
CA VAL A 129 -19.02 -1.20 10.78
C VAL A 129 -19.31 0.14 10.10
N THR A 130 -18.74 1.22 10.65
CA THR A 130 -18.67 2.52 9.96
C THR A 130 -17.32 2.75 9.27
N ARG A 131 -16.27 2.03 9.70
CA ARG A 131 -14.94 2.07 9.08
C ARG A 131 -14.27 0.69 9.09
N VAL A 132 -13.46 0.40 8.08
CA VAL A 132 -12.64 -0.83 8.03
C VAL A 132 -11.24 -0.53 7.48
N ARG A 133 -10.19 -1.07 8.10
CA ARG A 133 -8.79 -0.89 7.65
C ARG A 133 -8.55 -1.53 6.28
N LEU A 134 -8.01 -0.75 5.35
CA LEU A 134 -7.52 -1.17 4.03
C LEU A 134 -6.06 -1.62 4.16
N ARG A 135 -5.87 -2.85 4.62
CA ARG A 135 -4.57 -3.49 4.86
C ARG A 135 -4.55 -4.90 4.24
N TYR A 136 -3.41 -5.33 3.70
CA TYR A 136 -3.28 -6.64 3.06
C TYR A 136 -3.44 -7.82 4.04
N GLU A 137 -3.17 -7.60 5.32
CA GLU A 137 -3.45 -8.51 6.44
C GLU A 137 -4.94 -8.80 6.63
N ARG A 138 -5.84 -8.06 5.96
CA ARG A 138 -7.29 -8.25 5.94
C ARG A 138 -7.83 -8.69 4.58
N ALA A 139 -6.94 -8.89 3.59
CA ALA A 139 -7.24 -9.52 2.31
C ALA A 139 -6.92 -11.03 2.36
N ALA A 140 -7.39 -11.79 1.36
CA ALA A 140 -7.00 -13.18 1.19
C ALA A 140 -5.48 -13.32 0.99
N GLY A 141 -4.89 -14.44 1.44
CA GLY A 141 -3.48 -14.74 1.20
C GLY A 141 -2.89 -15.72 2.22
N GLY A 142 -1.66 -15.44 2.62
CA GLY A 142 -0.84 -16.25 3.51
C GLY A 142 0.47 -16.70 2.85
N PRO A 143 1.38 -17.34 3.61
CA PRO A 143 2.70 -17.74 3.12
C PRO A 143 2.62 -18.60 1.85
N GLY A 144 3.45 -18.27 0.85
CA GLY A 144 3.46 -18.95 -0.45
C GLY A 144 2.42 -18.43 -1.47
N THR A 145 1.57 -17.48 -1.10
CA THR A 145 0.66 -16.78 -2.03
C THR A 145 1.26 -15.44 -2.50
N THR A 146 0.59 -14.75 -3.43
CA THR A 146 0.95 -13.39 -3.88
C THR A 146 0.82 -12.33 -2.77
N ASN A 147 0.11 -12.62 -1.69
CA ASN A 147 0.00 -11.80 -0.48
C ASN A 147 0.46 -12.61 0.75
N PRO A 148 1.77 -12.67 1.04
CA PRO A 148 2.32 -13.52 2.11
C PRO A 148 1.77 -13.23 3.52
N VAL A 149 1.30 -12.01 3.75
CA VAL A 149 0.82 -11.53 5.07
C VAL A 149 -0.72 -11.61 5.22
N GLY A 150 -1.41 -12.07 4.18
CA GLY A 150 -2.87 -12.13 4.12
C GLY A 150 -3.53 -13.21 4.98
N MET A 151 -4.85 -13.15 5.06
CA MET A 151 -5.67 -14.12 5.79
C MET A 151 -5.72 -15.47 5.08
N ARG A 152 -5.35 -16.50 5.84
CA ARG A 152 -5.36 -17.92 5.44
C ARG A 152 -6.76 -18.52 5.52
N LEU A 153 -7.31 -18.91 4.37
CA LEU A 153 -8.60 -19.61 4.28
C LEU A 153 -8.53 -21.09 4.71
N ASP A 154 -7.33 -21.65 4.82
CA ASP A 154 -7.09 -23.02 5.30
C ASP A 154 -6.93 -23.12 6.83
N GLN A 155 -6.98 -21.99 7.55
CA GLN A 155 -6.78 -21.92 8.99
C GLN A 155 -8.11 -21.78 9.75
N THR A 156 -8.32 -22.69 10.70
CA THR A 156 -9.42 -22.65 11.67
C THR A 156 -8.97 -22.04 13.01
N ASP A 157 -9.88 -21.38 13.72
CA ASP A 157 -9.71 -21.01 15.13
C ASP A 157 -9.89 -22.20 16.09
N THR A 158 -9.80 -21.93 17.40
CA THR A 158 -9.97 -22.92 18.48
C THR A 158 -11.36 -23.59 18.48
N PHE A 159 -12.37 -22.97 17.88
CA PHE A 159 -13.73 -23.48 17.76
C PHE A 159 -14.01 -24.14 16.40
N GLY A 160 -12.99 -24.24 15.54
CA GLY A 160 -13.07 -24.82 14.20
C GLY A 160 -13.66 -23.87 13.15
N ALA A 161 -13.90 -22.60 13.47
CA ALA A 161 -14.43 -21.62 12.51
C ALA A 161 -13.29 -21.01 11.67
N ILE A 162 -13.58 -20.68 10.42
CA ILE A 162 -12.62 -20.11 9.47
C ILE A 162 -12.90 -18.63 9.33
N LYS A 163 -11.92 -17.78 9.68
CA LYS A 163 -12.05 -16.33 9.55
C LYS A 163 -11.96 -15.94 8.07
N LEU A 164 -12.92 -15.15 7.60
CA LEU A 164 -12.94 -14.68 6.22
C LEU A 164 -12.22 -13.33 6.06
N PRO A 165 -11.55 -13.11 4.92
CA PRO A 165 -11.06 -11.80 4.52
C PRO A 165 -12.16 -10.74 4.59
N ASN A 166 -11.76 -9.55 5.02
CA ASN A 166 -12.61 -8.36 4.98
C ASN A 166 -12.55 -7.71 3.60
N VAL A 167 -11.37 -7.71 2.97
CA VAL A 167 -11.08 -7.05 1.70
C VAL A 167 -11.22 -8.07 0.57
N GLN A 168 -12.17 -7.86 -0.34
CA GLN A 168 -12.49 -8.80 -1.41
C GLN A 168 -12.93 -8.11 -2.72
N PRO A 169 -12.88 -8.81 -3.87
CA PRO A 169 -13.45 -8.30 -5.11
C PRO A 169 -14.96 -8.00 -4.97
N PRO A 170 -15.48 -6.91 -5.56
CA PRO A 170 -16.90 -6.56 -5.47
C PRO A 170 -17.82 -7.66 -5.99
N GLY A 171 -18.92 -7.94 -5.27
CA GLY A 171 -19.90 -8.94 -5.69
C GLY A 171 -19.43 -10.39 -5.58
N ARG A 172 -18.25 -10.66 -4.99
CA ARG A 172 -17.82 -12.03 -4.68
C ARG A 172 -18.64 -12.61 -3.53
N HIS A 173 -19.50 -13.58 -3.83
CA HIS A 173 -20.31 -14.28 -2.84
C HIS A 173 -19.57 -15.49 -2.27
N VAL A 174 -19.00 -15.36 -1.07
CA VAL A 174 -18.36 -16.49 -0.36
C VAL A 174 -19.45 -17.45 0.15
N THR A 175 -19.56 -18.61 -0.47
CA THR A 175 -20.53 -19.66 -0.08
C THR A 175 -19.90 -20.78 0.77
N GLY A 176 -18.59 -20.78 0.97
CA GLY A 176 -17.89 -21.71 1.84
C GLY A 176 -16.36 -21.61 1.76
N PRO A 177 -15.61 -22.36 2.58
CA PRO A 177 -14.15 -22.22 2.71
C PRO A 177 -13.34 -22.60 1.46
N ALA A 178 -13.92 -23.41 0.57
CA ALA A 178 -13.30 -23.83 -0.69
C ALA A 178 -13.41 -22.77 -1.80
N ASP A 179 -14.13 -21.67 -1.58
CA ASP A 179 -14.23 -20.59 -2.55
C ASP A 179 -12.95 -19.75 -2.53
N LEU A 180 -12.01 -20.07 -3.42
CA LEU A 180 -10.74 -19.36 -3.56
C LEU A 180 -11.03 -17.86 -3.79
N MET A 181 -10.53 -17.03 -2.88
CA MET A 181 -10.58 -15.58 -2.99
C MET A 181 -9.20 -15.08 -3.42
N GLU A 182 -9.14 -14.40 -4.56
CA GLU A 182 -7.90 -13.80 -5.04
C GLU A 182 -7.49 -12.64 -4.11
N PRO A 183 -6.21 -12.54 -3.71
CA PRO A 183 -5.72 -11.40 -2.94
C PRO A 183 -5.93 -10.09 -3.70
N ILE A 184 -6.63 -9.14 -3.08
CA ILE A 184 -6.87 -7.80 -3.63
C ILE A 184 -6.62 -6.74 -2.56
N GLY A 185 -6.11 -5.60 -2.96
CA GLY A 185 -5.84 -4.46 -2.09
C GLY A 185 -5.38 -3.26 -2.91
N TYR A 186 -5.31 -2.08 -2.27
CA TYR A 186 -4.85 -0.84 -2.90
C TYR A 186 -3.40 -0.46 -2.56
N GLY A 187 -2.80 -1.08 -1.54
CA GLY A 187 -1.53 -0.64 -0.97
C GLY A 187 -0.31 -0.97 -1.81
N PRO A 188 0.88 -0.51 -1.42
CA PRO A 188 2.14 -0.89 -2.05
C PRO A 188 2.45 -2.38 -1.81
N ILE A 189 2.96 -3.05 -2.85
CA ILE A 189 3.51 -4.42 -2.79
C ILE A 189 4.96 -4.34 -2.31
N ALA A 190 5.32 -5.09 -1.26
CA ALA A 190 6.68 -5.08 -0.72
C ALA A 190 7.69 -5.72 -1.68
N ALA A 191 8.95 -5.27 -1.66
CA ALA A 191 10.00 -5.78 -2.53
C ALA A 191 10.30 -7.28 -2.35
N THR A 192 10.02 -7.81 -1.16
CA THR A 192 10.19 -9.22 -0.77
C THR A 192 9.00 -10.12 -1.12
N TRP A 193 7.92 -9.58 -1.70
CA TRP A 193 6.75 -10.38 -2.06
C TRP A 193 6.92 -11.04 -3.43
N PRO A 194 6.37 -12.25 -3.66
CA PRO A 194 6.67 -13.03 -4.87
C PRO A 194 6.46 -12.31 -6.20
N ALA A 195 5.48 -11.40 -6.28
CA ALA A 195 5.19 -10.62 -7.48
C ALA A 195 6.32 -9.63 -7.86
N ARG A 196 7.00 -9.03 -6.87
CA ARG A 196 8.17 -8.16 -7.09
C ARG A 196 9.47 -8.97 -7.07
N GLU A 197 9.65 -9.92 -6.17
CA GLU A 197 10.85 -10.77 -6.11
C GLU A 197 11.10 -11.50 -7.43
N ALA A 198 10.05 -12.02 -8.09
CA ALA A 198 10.17 -12.67 -9.40
C ALA A 198 10.78 -11.76 -10.49
N ARG A 199 10.65 -10.42 -10.38
CA ARG A 199 11.24 -9.43 -11.29
C ARG A 199 12.77 -9.34 -11.16
N LEU A 200 13.32 -9.77 -10.03
CA LEU A 200 14.78 -9.86 -9.87
C LEU A 200 15.38 -10.99 -10.70
N GLY A 201 14.61 -12.05 -11.03
CA GLY A 201 15.09 -13.19 -11.82
C GLY A 201 16.43 -13.74 -11.28
N PRO A 202 17.53 -13.72 -12.06
CA PRO A 202 18.83 -14.19 -11.60
C PRO A 202 19.46 -13.32 -10.49
N PHE A 203 18.91 -12.13 -10.21
CA PHE A 203 19.35 -11.22 -9.14
C PHE A 203 18.64 -11.45 -7.80
N ALA A 204 17.66 -12.37 -7.72
CA ALA A 204 17.03 -12.75 -6.46
C ALA A 204 18.07 -13.23 -5.43
N GLY A 205 17.90 -12.85 -4.16
CA GLY A 205 18.82 -13.17 -3.07
C GLY A 205 20.19 -12.46 -3.09
N ARG A 206 20.53 -11.69 -4.14
CA ARG A 206 21.78 -10.91 -4.21
C ARG A 206 21.60 -9.40 -4.42
N PHE A 207 20.45 -8.97 -4.95
CA PHE A 207 20.10 -7.56 -5.06
C PHE A 207 19.50 -7.04 -3.75
N SER A 208 19.95 -5.89 -3.28
CA SER A 208 19.42 -5.20 -2.09
C SER A 208 18.73 -3.90 -2.51
N LEU A 209 17.45 -3.74 -2.18
CA LEU A 209 16.73 -2.50 -2.45
C LEU A 209 17.18 -1.35 -1.53
N ALA A 210 17.62 -1.59 -0.29
CA ALA A 210 18.14 -0.51 0.54
C ALA A 210 19.48 0.05 0.00
N HIS A 211 20.34 -0.83 -0.51
CA HIS A 211 21.74 -0.53 -0.84
C HIS A 211 22.00 -0.44 -2.36
N TRP A 212 20.94 -0.27 -3.17
CA TRP A 212 21.00 -0.35 -4.65
C TRP A 212 21.97 0.66 -5.29
N HIS A 213 22.25 1.76 -4.59
CA HIS A 213 23.00 2.91 -5.07
C HIS A 213 24.52 2.79 -4.82
N GLU A 214 24.94 1.90 -3.93
CA GLU A 214 26.33 1.67 -3.52
C GLU A 214 27.16 0.92 -4.59
N ALA A 215 26.48 0.19 -5.46
CA ALA A 215 27.08 -0.61 -6.53
C ALA A 215 26.46 -0.26 -7.90
N PRO A 216 27.13 -0.59 -9.02
CA PRO A 216 26.52 -0.50 -10.34
C PRO A 216 25.23 -1.33 -10.41
N LEU A 217 24.13 -0.71 -10.86
CA LEU A 217 22.88 -1.43 -11.11
C LEU A 217 23.12 -2.61 -12.06
N PRO A 218 22.55 -3.80 -11.81
CA PRO A 218 22.81 -4.94 -12.68
C PRO A 218 22.23 -4.76 -14.09
N GLU A 219 23.03 -5.03 -15.13
CA GLU A 219 22.55 -5.10 -16.51
C GLU A 219 21.45 -6.17 -16.63
N GLY A 220 20.30 -5.80 -17.22
CA GLY A 220 19.16 -6.71 -17.39
C GLY A 220 18.24 -6.88 -16.18
N LEU A 221 18.40 -6.09 -15.12
CA LEU A 221 17.37 -5.96 -14.06
C LEU A 221 16.06 -5.43 -14.68
N ASP A 222 14.92 -6.08 -14.39
CA ASP A 222 13.60 -5.62 -14.88
C ASP A 222 13.22 -4.28 -14.19
N PRO A 223 13.04 -3.17 -14.94
CA PRO A 223 12.59 -1.89 -14.40
C PRO A 223 11.33 -1.96 -13.53
N LEU A 224 10.42 -2.90 -13.82
CA LEU A 224 9.17 -3.07 -13.08
C LEU A 224 9.37 -3.58 -11.65
N PHE A 225 10.58 -4.00 -11.26
CA PHE A 225 10.90 -4.27 -9.86
C PHE A 225 10.72 -3.03 -8.96
N PHE A 226 10.99 -1.83 -9.49
CA PHE A 226 10.89 -0.57 -8.74
C PHE A 226 9.47 -0.01 -8.65
N ASN A 227 8.54 -0.49 -9.49
CA ASN A 227 7.12 -0.21 -9.35
C ASN A 227 6.57 -0.96 -8.11
N VAL A 228 5.78 -0.24 -7.30
CA VAL A 228 5.21 -0.75 -6.04
C VAL A 228 3.70 -0.96 -6.14
N ALA A 229 3.04 -0.41 -7.16
CA ALA A 229 1.61 -0.62 -7.34
C ALA A 229 1.30 -2.07 -7.73
N PRO A 230 0.11 -2.58 -7.38
CA PRO A 230 -0.49 -3.71 -8.07
C PRO A 230 -0.61 -3.43 -9.59
N PRO A 231 -0.55 -4.43 -10.48
CA PRO A 231 -0.57 -4.18 -11.94
C PRO A 231 -1.83 -3.51 -12.48
N ASP A 232 -2.96 -3.56 -11.75
CA ASP A 232 -4.21 -2.86 -12.05
C ASP A 232 -4.25 -1.42 -11.48
N GLN A 233 -3.12 -0.93 -10.99
CA GLN A 233 -2.89 0.39 -10.39
C GLN A 233 -1.62 1.08 -10.93
N GLU A 234 -1.05 0.57 -12.02
CA GLU A 234 0.03 1.21 -12.79
C GLU A 234 -0.58 1.98 -13.98
N ILE A 235 -0.21 3.26 -14.17
CA ILE A 235 -0.61 4.07 -15.33
C ILE A 235 0.61 4.61 -16.10
N PRO A 236 0.49 5.01 -17.38
CA PRO A 236 1.65 5.50 -18.14
C PRO A 236 2.25 6.81 -17.61
N GLU A 237 1.43 7.73 -17.10
CA GLU A 237 1.81 9.06 -16.62
C GLU A 237 0.76 9.57 -15.61
N ILE A 238 1.17 10.27 -14.55
CA ILE A 238 0.28 11.08 -13.71
C ILE A 238 0.29 12.52 -14.26
N ARG A 239 -0.86 13.03 -14.73
CA ARG A 239 -0.93 14.43 -15.18
C ARG A 239 -0.87 15.39 -13.99
N PRO A 240 -0.22 16.54 -14.08
CA PRO A 240 -0.22 17.49 -12.95
C PRO A 240 -1.59 18.10 -12.61
N ASP A 241 -2.59 17.99 -13.49
CA ASP A 241 -4.01 18.28 -13.25
C ASP A 241 -4.89 17.02 -13.13
N GLU A 242 -4.28 15.84 -12.87
CA GLU A 242 -4.96 14.53 -12.89
C GLU A 242 -6.23 14.53 -12.06
N ARG A 243 -7.27 13.89 -12.60
CA ARG A 243 -8.56 13.79 -11.93
C ARG A 243 -8.56 12.59 -10.99
N ILE A 244 -8.97 12.83 -9.75
CA ILE A 244 -9.03 11.85 -8.69
C ILE A 244 -10.50 11.69 -8.26
N VAL A 245 -10.98 10.46 -8.18
CA VAL A 245 -12.28 10.11 -7.60
C VAL A 245 -12.08 9.05 -6.54
N LEU A 246 -12.60 9.32 -5.34
CA LEU A 246 -12.54 8.45 -4.17
C LEU A 246 -13.96 8.24 -3.63
N GLU A 247 -14.53 7.05 -3.82
CA GLU A 247 -15.84 6.65 -3.28
C GLU A 247 -15.62 5.70 -2.09
N GLY A 248 -16.25 5.95 -0.94
CA GLY A 248 -16.03 5.18 0.30
C GLY A 248 -14.62 5.28 0.89
N LEU A 249 -13.82 6.27 0.46
CA LEU A 249 -12.38 6.39 0.71
C LEU A 249 -11.98 7.76 1.31
N HIS A 250 -12.93 8.48 1.91
CA HIS A 250 -12.68 9.74 2.63
C HIS A 250 -13.64 9.86 3.82
N PRO A 251 -13.19 10.30 5.02
CA PRO A 251 -14.02 10.32 6.23
C PRO A 251 -15.25 11.23 6.09
N GLU A 252 -15.08 12.44 5.54
CA GLU A 252 -16.17 13.43 5.44
C GLU A 252 -16.96 13.36 4.13
N HIS A 253 -16.49 12.57 3.15
CA HIS A 253 -16.98 12.63 1.78
C HIS A 253 -17.20 11.23 1.23
N ALA A 254 -18.43 10.73 1.33
CA ALA A 254 -18.82 9.42 0.76
C ALA A 254 -18.43 9.26 -0.72
N ARG A 255 -18.36 10.37 -1.45
CA ARG A 255 -17.75 10.49 -2.78
C ARG A 255 -16.99 11.82 -2.90
N LEU A 256 -15.67 11.76 -2.82
CA LEU A 256 -14.79 12.87 -3.16
C LEU A 256 -14.48 12.85 -4.66
N VAL A 257 -14.58 14.02 -5.30
CA VAL A 257 -14.08 14.29 -6.65
C VAL A 257 -13.15 15.48 -6.55
N THR A 258 -11.93 15.33 -7.02
CA THR A 258 -10.92 16.38 -6.97
C THR A 258 -9.93 16.28 -8.14
N ASN A 259 -9.03 17.24 -8.23
CA ASN A 259 -7.99 17.35 -9.24
C ASN A 259 -6.68 17.74 -8.57
N LEU A 260 -5.55 17.24 -9.09
CA LEU A 260 -4.25 17.80 -8.74
C LEU A 260 -4.17 19.28 -9.19
N PRO A 261 -3.44 20.16 -8.48
CA PRO A 261 -3.51 21.60 -8.70
C PRO A 261 -2.68 22.13 -9.89
N GLY A 262 -2.13 21.28 -10.77
CA GLY A 262 -1.31 21.70 -11.90
C GLY A 262 0.13 22.10 -11.53
N LEU A 263 0.54 21.92 -10.27
CA LEU A 263 1.89 22.25 -9.79
C LEU A 263 2.93 21.26 -10.32
N ARG A 264 4.11 21.75 -10.69
CA ARG A 264 5.26 20.93 -11.13
C ARG A 264 6.57 21.50 -10.58
N PRO A 265 7.51 20.67 -10.10
CA PRO A 265 8.87 21.12 -9.79
C PRO A 265 9.67 21.43 -11.07
N GLU A 266 10.42 22.54 -11.06
CA GLU A 266 11.47 22.86 -12.03
C GLU A 266 12.83 22.72 -11.34
N VAL A 267 13.72 21.87 -11.89
CA VAL A 267 15.04 21.57 -11.30
C VAL A 267 16.16 21.94 -12.26
N VAL A 268 17.17 22.67 -11.75
CA VAL A 268 18.37 23.04 -12.49
C VAL A 268 19.60 22.65 -11.67
N MET A 269 20.46 21.81 -12.23
CA MET A 269 21.79 21.53 -11.69
C MET A 269 22.78 22.58 -12.21
N GLU A 270 23.47 23.26 -11.30
CA GLU A 270 24.56 24.17 -11.59
C GLU A 270 25.88 23.55 -11.12
N ARG A 271 26.77 23.22 -12.05
CA ARG A 271 28.08 22.62 -11.75
C ARG A 271 29.07 23.69 -11.34
N ALA A 272 30.14 23.33 -10.63
CA ALA A 272 31.22 24.25 -10.24
C ALA A 272 31.86 25.02 -11.43
N SER A 273 31.74 24.51 -12.65
CA SER A 273 32.15 25.19 -13.90
C SER A 273 31.22 26.32 -14.35
N GLY A 274 30.14 26.60 -13.63
CA GLY A 274 29.08 27.54 -14.02
C GLY A 274 28.10 26.98 -15.06
N ARG A 275 28.29 25.73 -15.54
CA ARG A 275 27.36 25.10 -16.48
C ARG A 275 26.04 24.77 -15.77
N ARG A 276 24.94 25.28 -16.32
CA ARG A 276 23.57 24.98 -15.89
C ARG A 276 22.93 23.93 -16.78
N GLU A 277 22.21 22.99 -16.18
CA GLU A 277 21.61 21.83 -16.84
C GLU A 277 20.23 21.58 -16.21
N ALA A 278 19.15 21.69 -16.99
CA ALA A 278 17.80 21.40 -16.49
C ALA A 278 17.61 19.88 -16.34
N ILE A 279 17.12 19.45 -15.18
CA ILE A 279 16.79 18.04 -14.92
C ILE A 279 15.30 17.86 -15.22
N ALA A 280 14.99 17.05 -16.23
CA ALA A 280 13.62 16.65 -16.48
C ALA A 280 13.15 15.68 -15.38
N LEU A 281 12.04 16.01 -14.73
CA LEU A 281 11.40 15.17 -13.72
C LEU A 281 10.07 14.61 -14.25
N THR A 282 9.79 13.34 -13.95
CA THR A 282 8.53 12.66 -14.27
C THR A 282 7.76 12.38 -12.99
N ALA A 283 6.46 12.64 -12.98
CA ALA A 283 5.56 12.24 -11.90
C ALA A 283 5.29 10.72 -12.00
N ASP A 284 5.71 9.94 -11.00
CA ASP A 284 5.70 8.47 -11.10
C ASP A 284 5.17 7.73 -9.86
N THR A 285 4.77 8.45 -8.81
CA THR A 285 4.14 7.85 -7.62
C THR A 285 3.10 8.79 -7.05
N LEU A 286 1.84 8.36 -6.99
CA LEU A 286 0.75 9.01 -6.27
C LEU A 286 0.31 8.08 -5.14
N TRP A 287 0.57 8.48 -3.89
CA TRP A 287 0.24 7.69 -2.70
C TRP A 287 -0.82 8.40 -1.86
N PHE A 288 -1.85 7.67 -1.43
CA PHE A 288 -2.98 8.21 -0.66
C PHE A 288 -3.02 7.66 0.76
N ASP A 289 -3.24 8.53 1.75
CA ASP A 289 -3.71 8.14 3.09
C ASP A 289 -5.13 8.66 3.31
N THR A 290 -6.08 7.73 3.21
CA THR A 290 -7.51 7.99 3.40
C THR A 290 -7.90 8.32 4.84
N THR A 291 -7.07 7.94 5.83
CA THR A 291 -7.30 8.25 7.25
C THR A 291 -6.94 9.70 7.55
N ARG A 292 -5.85 10.18 6.93
CA ARG A 292 -5.36 11.56 7.08
C ARG A 292 -5.95 12.54 6.07
N GLY A 293 -6.66 12.05 5.04
CA GLY A 293 -7.24 12.89 4.00
C GLY A 293 -6.18 13.56 3.12
N ILE A 294 -5.05 12.90 2.89
CA ILE A 294 -3.93 13.45 2.11
C ILE A 294 -3.52 12.53 0.96
N CYS A 295 -2.87 13.10 -0.05
CA CYS A 295 -2.07 12.35 -1.01
C CYS A 295 -0.70 12.99 -1.23
N THR A 296 0.32 12.18 -1.44
CA THR A 296 1.65 12.63 -1.85
C THR A 296 1.91 12.33 -3.32
N LEU A 297 2.51 13.28 -4.03
CA LEU A 297 2.97 13.12 -5.41
C LEU A 297 4.48 13.21 -5.45
N VAL A 298 5.10 12.23 -6.09
CA VAL A 298 6.56 12.13 -6.22
C VAL A 298 6.96 12.33 -7.67
N TRP A 299 7.89 13.26 -7.89
CA TRP A 299 8.56 13.44 -9.16
C TRP A 299 10.01 12.96 -9.06
N ARG A 300 10.47 12.28 -10.11
CA ARG A 300 11.79 11.68 -10.17
C ARG A 300 12.48 12.02 -11.48
N GLY A 301 13.78 12.31 -11.39
CA GLY A 301 14.62 12.48 -12.58
C GLY A 301 16.08 12.23 -12.26
N ARG A 302 16.91 12.33 -13.30
CA ARG A 302 18.32 11.96 -13.22
C ARG A 302 19.19 12.89 -14.06
N ALA A 303 20.41 13.12 -13.60
CA ALA A 303 21.44 13.82 -14.37
C ALA A 303 22.76 13.06 -14.35
N ALA A 304 23.59 13.21 -15.38
CA ALA A 304 24.90 12.57 -15.44
C ALA A 304 25.91 13.28 -14.53
N LEU A 305 26.67 12.53 -13.76
CA LEU A 305 27.80 13.04 -12.98
C LEU A 305 29.12 12.63 -13.65
N VAL A 306 30.15 13.46 -13.50
CA VAL A 306 31.53 13.13 -13.87
C VAL A 306 32.17 12.23 -12.81
N HIS A 307 31.84 12.47 -11.54
CA HIS A 307 32.35 11.77 -10.36
C HIS A 307 31.26 11.77 -9.27
N PRO A 308 31.15 10.78 -8.37
CA PRO A 308 30.12 10.77 -7.33
C PRO A 308 30.17 12.00 -6.41
N ALA A 309 31.38 12.47 -6.07
CA ALA A 309 31.62 13.68 -5.29
C ALA A 309 31.77 14.95 -6.16
N GLU A 310 31.00 15.10 -7.25
CA GLU A 310 31.04 16.31 -8.07
C GLU A 310 30.49 17.53 -7.29
N ALA A 311 31.23 18.65 -7.31
CA ALA A 311 30.83 19.89 -6.66
C ALA A 311 29.89 20.74 -7.56
N GLY A 312 28.88 21.34 -6.94
CA GLY A 312 27.81 22.07 -7.61
C GLY A 312 26.55 22.08 -6.76
N ARG A 313 25.48 22.70 -7.26
CA ARG A 313 24.18 22.79 -6.58
C ARG A 313 23.03 22.28 -7.43
N VAL A 314 22.01 21.71 -6.79
CA VAL A 314 20.71 21.37 -7.39
C VAL A 314 19.70 22.40 -6.90
N VAL A 315 19.33 23.32 -7.80
CA VAL A 315 18.33 24.36 -7.52
C VAL A 315 16.95 23.82 -7.85
N VAL A 316 16.05 23.80 -6.87
CA VAL A 316 14.66 23.36 -7.02
C VAL A 316 13.70 24.53 -6.84
N THR A 317 12.71 24.58 -7.71
CA THR A 317 11.67 25.62 -7.79
C THR A 317 10.35 24.97 -8.18
N MET A 318 9.25 25.73 -8.23
CA MET A 318 7.93 25.20 -8.60
C MET A 318 7.21 26.14 -9.55
N VAL A 319 6.44 25.55 -10.48
CA VAL A 319 5.56 26.24 -11.44
C VAL A 319 4.12 25.78 -11.29
N GLY A 320 3.17 26.69 -11.52
CA GLY A 320 1.75 26.38 -11.63
C GLY A 320 0.88 27.50 -11.03
N PRO A 321 -0.39 27.23 -10.68
CA PRO A 321 -1.25 28.22 -10.06
C PRO A 321 -0.64 28.79 -8.76
N GLY A 322 -0.45 30.10 -8.72
CA GLY A 322 0.22 30.80 -7.61
C GLY A 322 1.75 30.78 -7.64
N TRP A 323 2.39 30.09 -8.58
CA TRP A 323 3.84 29.87 -8.61
C TRP A 323 4.45 30.17 -10.00
N ALA A 324 5.35 31.16 -10.06
CA ALA A 324 6.03 31.59 -11.28
C ALA A 324 7.35 30.83 -11.52
N SER A 325 7.67 30.56 -12.80
CA SER A 325 8.88 29.80 -13.21
C SER A 325 10.20 30.44 -12.76
N ALA A 326 11.18 29.57 -12.49
CA ALA A 326 12.54 29.93 -12.12
C ALA A 326 13.22 30.89 -13.10
N ARG A 327 12.79 30.91 -14.38
CA ARG A 327 13.32 31.87 -15.37
C ARG A 327 13.06 33.34 -15.01
N ALA A 328 12.12 33.63 -14.11
CA ALA A 328 11.94 34.96 -13.52
C ALA A 328 12.70 35.11 -12.19
N ALA A 329 12.69 34.09 -11.33
CA ALA A 329 13.35 34.11 -10.02
C ALA A 329 14.88 34.24 -10.11
N LEU A 330 15.52 33.51 -11.03
CA LEU A 330 16.98 33.50 -11.25
C LEU A 330 17.55 34.81 -11.82
N VAL A 331 16.72 35.86 -11.97
CA VAL A 331 17.11 37.21 -12.43
C VAL A 331 17.17 38.21 -11.26
N SER A 332 16.59 37.89 -10.10
CA SER A 332 16.61 38.78 -8.93
C SER A 332 17.61 38.29 -7.87
N PRO A 333 18.61 39.11 -7.48
CA PRO A 333 19.58 38.73 -6.43
C PRO A 333 18.99 38.79 -5.00
N ASP A 334 17.77 39.31 -4.83
CA ASP A 334 17.17 39.61 -3.52
C ASP A 334 16.23 38.51 -2.97
N LEU A 335 16.02 37.41 -3.72
CA LEU A 335 15.25 36.27 -3.22
C LEU A 335 16.07 35.51 -2.18
N HIS A 336 15.63 35.57 -0.92
CA HIS A 336 16.21 34.80 0.18
C HIS A 336 16.13 33.31 -0.16
N ALA A 337 17.28 32.68 -0.34
CA ALA A 337 17.37 31.24 -0.44
C ALA A 337 16.98 30.61 0.91
N ILE A 338 16.15 29.55 0.86
CA ILE A 338 16.09 28.60 1.96
C ILE A 338 17.38 27.78 1.84
N ALA A 339 18.41 28.22 2.55
CA ALA A 339 19.68 27.53 2.62
C ALA A 339 19.49 26.27 3.47
N ILE A 340 19.41 25.12 2.81
CA ILE A 340 19.72 23.83 3.44
C ILE A 340 21.25 23.85 3.65
N ALA A 341 21.71 23.59 4.88
CA ALA A 341 23.12 23.72 5.22
C ALA A 341 23.98 22.69 4.43
N PRO A 342 25.21 23.02 4.00
CA PRO A 342 26.01 22.10 3.18
C PRO A 342 26.58 20.86 3.89
N ASP A 343 26.45 20.75 5.21
CA ASP A 343 26.93 19.65 6.04
C ASP A 343 25.85 19.21 7.06
N ASP A 344 24.65 18.88 6.55
CA ASP A 344 23.53 18.33 7.32
C ASP A 344 22.90 17.20 6.48
N PRO A 345 22.91 15.91 6.90
CA PRO A 345 22.59 14.78 6.02
C PRO A 345 21.08 14.51 5.88
N ASP A 346 20.27 15.09 6.75
CA ASP A 346 18.82 14.92 6.82
C ASP A 346 18.20 16.32 7.00
N GLY A 347 17.10 16.64 6.31
CA GLY A 347 16.76 18.04 5.97
C GLY A 347 15.87 18.81 6.96
N SER A 348 16.46 19.37 8.03
CA SER A 348 15.72 20.24 8.97
C SER A 348 15.36 21.59 8.38
N VAL A 349 14.20 22.11 8.79
CA VAL A 349 13.70 23.42 8.34
C VAL A 349 13.89 24.47 9.41
N THR A 350 14.64 25.52 9.09
CA THR A 350 14.49 26.81 9.81
C THR A 350 13.21 27.49 9.34
N THR A 351 12.34 27.89 10.27
CA THR A 351 11.07 28.56 9.98
C THR A 351 11.29 29.95 9.35
N VAL A 352 10.61 30.22 8.23
CA VAL A 352 10.45 31.58 7.68
C VAL A 352 8.98 31.82 7.37
N GLY A 353 8.38 32.81 8.06
CA GLY A 353 6.98 33.17 7.85
C GLY A 353 6.79 33.93 6.54
N TYR A 354 5.89 33.45 5.68
CA TYR A 354 5.51 34.17 4.46
C TYR A 354 4.45 35.24 4.77
N ALA A 355 4.87 36.51 4.74
CA ALA A 355 3.95 37.64 4.70
C ALA A 355 3.68 38.01 3.21
N PRO A 356 2.44 37.90 2.69
CA PRO A 356 2.14 38.33 1.34
C PRO A 356 2.26 39.86 1.22
N SER A 357 3.20 40.31 0.39
CA SER A 357 3.48 41.73 0.18
C SER A 357 2.73 42.29 -1.04
N GLY A 358 1.80 43.23 -0.81
CA GLY A 358 1.24 44.09 -1.85
C GLY A 358 -0.27 43.92 -2.08
N PRO A 359 -1.04 45.02 -2.24
CA PRO A 359 -2.48 44.99 -2.05
C PRO A 359 -3.29 44.67 -3.32
N HIS A 360 -4.37 43.90 -3.15
CA HIS A 360 -5.47 43.89 -4.12
C HIS A 360 -6.24 45.23 -4.05
N PRO A 361 -6.63 45.82 -5.19
CA PRO A 361 -7.45 47.03 -5.20
C PRO A 361 -8.88 46.71 -4.77
N ILE A 362 -9.20 46.99 -3.50
CA ILE A 362 -10.58 47.00 -2.99
C ILE A 362 -11.28 48.23 -3.58
N MET A 363 -12.32 48.01 -4.39
CA MET A 363 -13.33 49.04 -4.68
C MET A 363 -14.50 48.90 -3.69
N PRO A 364 -14.99 50.00 -3.08
CA PRO A 364 -15.85 49.93 -1.90
C PRO A 364 -17.33 50.09 -2.25
N PHE A 365 -18.23 49.33 -1.59
CA PHE A 365 -19.59 49.80 -1.34
C PHE A 365 -20.21 49.26 -0.04
N MET A 366 -20.50 50.22 0.85
CA MET A 366 -21.47 50.24 1.95
C MET A 366 -21.36 49.25 3.13
N THR A 367 -20.93 49.85 4.25
CA THR A 367 -21.12 49.44 5.64
C THR A 367 -22.59 49.29 6.04
N SER A 368 -22.88 48.28 6.87
CA SER A 368 -23.90 48.36 7.91
C SER A 368 -23.42 47.61 9.16
N THR A 369 -23.60 48.22 10.33
CA THR A 369 -23.01 47.80 11.61
C THR A 369 -23.92 46.86 12.40
N ALA A 370 -23.38 45.76 12.93
CA ALA A 370 -23.93 45.06 14.09
C ALA A 370 -22.84 44.25 14.82
N SER A 371 -22.98 44.11 16.15
CA SER A 371 -21.97 43.53 17.05
C SER A 371 -21.88 42.00 16.98
N ALA A 372 -20.68 41.47 17.23
CA ALA A 372 -20.43 40.04 17.39
C ALA A 372 -20.94 39.49 18.75
N PRO A 373 -21.39 38.23 18.79
CA PRO A 373 -21.38 37.36 19.97
C PRO A 373 -20.29 36.26 19.86
N PRO A 374 -19.82 35.69 20.98
CA PRO A 374 -18.78 34.64 20.98
C PRO A 374 -19.32 33.28 20.48
N PRO A 375 -18.43 32.39 19.98
CA PRO A 375 -18.81 31.04 19.56
C PRO A 375 -19.28 30.21 20.76
N ARG A 376 -20.32 29.41 20.54
CA ARG A 376 -20.83 28.44 21.51
C ARG A 376 -20.20 27.08 21.28
N GLU A 377 -19.84 26.42 22.37
CA GLU A 377 -19.48 25.02 22.38
C GLU A 377 -20.65 24.15 21.91
N SER A 378 -20.35 23.20 21.03
CA SER A 378 -21.14 22.01 20.76
C SER A 378 -20.18 20.83 20.87
N GLY A 379 -20.42 19.79 21.66
CA GLY A 379 -21.70 19.33 22.18
C GLY A 379 -21.74 17.82 22.03
N VAL A 380 -20.87 17.13 22.77
CA VAL A 380 -20.64 15.70 22.68
C VAL A 380 -21.88 14.94 23.15
N PHE A 381 -22.28 13.91 22.39
CA PHE A 381 -23.24 12.90 22.83
C PHE A 381 -22.60 11.51 22.77
N PRO A 382 -22.95 10.60 23.69
CA PRO A 382 -22.13 9.42 23.99
C PRO A 382 -22.39 8.26 23.04
N MET A 383 -21.32 7.57 22.62
CA MET A 383 -21.39 6.17 22.17
C MET A 383 -20.96 5.24 23.31
N ALA A 384 -21.65 4.09 23.41
CA ALA A 384 -21.31 3.06 24.38
C ALA A 384 -20.09 2.24 23.91
N PRO A 385 -19.24 1.74 24.82
CA PRO A 385 -18.12 0.87 24.47
C PRO A 385 -18.58 -0.59 24.32
N ASP A 386 -18.22 -1.21 23.21
CA ASP A 386 -18.16 -2.68 23.09
C ASP A 386 -16.78 -3.15 23.59
N PHE A 387 -16.78 -4.09 24.53
CA PHE A 387 -15.58 -4.78 25.02
C PHE A 387 -15.53 -6.20 24.44
N ASP A 388 -14.36 -6.64 23.97
CA ASP A 388 -14.01 -8.06 23.89
C ASP A 388 -13.04 -8.39 25.05
N GLU A 389 -13.47 -9.25 25.98
CA GLU A 389 -12.66 -9.69 27.12
C GLU A 389 -11.76 -10.88 26.79
N GLU A 390 -10.53 -10.86 27.30
CA GLU A 390 -9.67 -12.04 27.40
C GLU A 390 -9.84 -12.69 28.80
N VAL A 391 -10.29 -13.94 28.82
CA VAL A 391 -10.72 -14.63 30.05
C VAL A 391 -9.55 -14.98 30.97
N THR A 392 -9.58 -14.52 32.22
CA THR A 392 -8.78 -15.09 33.32
C THR A 392 -9.63 -15.48 34.54
N PHE A 393 -9.61 -16.77 34.87
CA PHE A 393 -10.27 -17.36 36.04
C PHE A 393 -9.36 -17.28 37.29
N VAL A 394 -9.82 -16.66 38.39
CA VAL A 394 -9.41 -17.03 39.76
C VAL A 394 -10.52 -16.72 40.79
N GLY A 395 -10.80 -17.68 41.67
CA GLY A 395 -11.13 -17.39 43.08
C GLY A 395 -12.59 -17.12 43.47
N LEU A 396 -13.26 -18.15 43.97
CA LEU A 396 -14.46 -18.01 44.82
C LEU A 396 -14.03 -17.62 46.25
N ASP A 397 -14.64 -16.59 46.82
CA ASP A 397 -15.04 -16.54 48.24
C ASP A 397 -16.05 -15.38 48.48
N GLY A 398 -17.10 -15.66 49.25
CA GLY A 398 -18.04 -14.65 49.80
C GLY A 398 -17.88 -14.55 51.33
N PRO A 399 -18.84 -13.98 52.10
CA PRO A 399 -20.16 -13.43 51.73
C PRO A 399 -20.46 -12.02 52.33
N GLY A 400 -21.62 -11.41 52.02
CA GLY A 400 -22.13 -10.24 52.76
C GLY A 400 -23.33 -9.50 52.14
N ALA A 401 -24.51 -9.65 52.74
CA ALA A 401 -25.83 -9.24 52.22
C ALA A 401 -26.18 -7.73 52.24
N ASP A 402 -27.03 -7.32 51.27
CA ASP A 402 -28.22 -6.42 51.36
C ASP A 402 -28.13 -4.97 51.94
N PRO A 403 -29.10 -4.07 51.61
CA PRO A 403 -29.84 -3.88 50.35
C PRO A 403 -30.00 -2.39 49.92
N LEU A 404 -30.56 -2.18 48.72
CA LEU A 404 -30.85 -0.85 48.11
C LEU A 404 -31.92 0.00 48.87
N PRO A 405 -31.82 1.34 48.80
CA PRO A 405 -32.97 2.24 49.01
C PRO A 405 -33.23 3.27 47.89
N PHE A 406 -34.40 3.10 47.25
CA PHE A 406 -35.40 4.12 46.85
C PHE A 406 -35.11 5.37 45.97
N ALA A 407 -35.91 5.42 44.89
CA ALA A 407 -36.78 6.52 44.45
C ALA A 407 -36.21 7.79 43.76
N ARG A 408 -36.68 8.01 42.52
CA ARG A 408 -36.53 9.25 41.73
C ARG A 408 -37.58 10.31 42.14
N PRO A 409 -37.21 11.58 42.31
CA PRO A 409 -38.17 12.69 42.25
C PRO A 409 -38.44 13.12 40.79
N LYS A 410 -39.68 13.52 40.50
CA LYS A 410 -40.06 14.19 39.25
C LYS A 410 -39.82 15.70 39.41
N THR A 411 -39.14 16.34 38.47
CA THR A 411 -39.01 17.80 38.42
C THR A 411 -39.81 18.37 37.25
N GLN A 412 -40.42 19.52 37.50
CA GLN A 412 -41.47 20.16 36.70
C GLN A 412 -40.88 21.30 35.85
N ALA A 413 -41.38 21.49 34.62
CA ALA A 413 -40.91 22.54 33.71
C ALA A 413 -41.56 23.92 34.01
N PRO A 414 -40.84 25.04 33.78
CA PRO A 414 -41.35 26.40 33.98
C PRO A 414 -42.21 26.92 32.80
N PRO A 415 -43.06 27.96 33.00
CA PRO A 415 -44.00 28.46 32.00
C PRO A 415 -43.41 29.53 31.04
N PRO A 416 -44.00 29.72 29.84
CA PRO A 416 -43.55 30.72 28.85
C PRO A 416 -44.21 32.10 29.00
N ALA A 417 -43.55 33.14 28.49
CA ALA A 417 -44.08 34.50 28.32
C ALA A 417 -44.26 34.85 26.82
N PRO A 418 -45.11 35.83 26.43
CA PRO A 418 -45.73 35.87 25.10
C PRO A 418 -45.18 36.95 24.13
N GLY A 419 -45.30 36.74 22.80
CA GLY A 419 -45.16 37.85 21.84
C GLY A 419 -44.93 37.56 20.34
N ALA A 420 -45.93 37.01 19.62
CA ALA A 420 -46.24 37.17 18.17
C ALA A 420 -45.18 36.91 17.05
N PRO A 421 -45.58 36.74 15.77
CA PRO A 421 -46.83 36.21 15.21
C PRO A 421 -46.63 34.86 14.46
N ALA A 422 -47.72 34.20 14.07
CA ALA A 422 -47.67 32.86 13.48
C ALA A 422 -47.29 32.84 11.98
N LEU A 423 -46.40 31.92 11.60
CA LEU A 423 -46.28 31.39 10.25
C LEU A 423 -46.70 29.91 10.25
N LEU A 424 -47.52 29.53 9.27
CA LEU A 424 -48.08 28.18 9.15
C LEU A 424 -47.01 27.17 8.74
N PRO A 425 -46.88 26.00 9.40
CA PRO A 425 -46.01 24.94 8.92
C PRO A 425 -46.62 24.25 7.68
N PHE A 426 -45.81 24.08 6.64
CA PHE A 426 -46.16 23.27 5.47
C PHE A 426 -46.40 21.81 5.88
N ALA A 427 -47.48 21.21 5.39
CA ALA A 427 -47.72 19.77 5.53
C ALA A 427 -46.83 18.97 4.56
N PRO A 428 -46.34 17.78 4.96
CA PRO A 428 -45.62 16.89 4.04
C PRO A 428 -46.55 16.33 2.95
N PRO A 429 -46.06 16.08 1.73
CA PRO A 429 -46.87 15.52 0.66
C PRO A 429 -47.27 14.06 0.94
N PRO A 430 -48.46 13.61 0.49
CA PRO A 430 -48.90 12.22 0.65
C PRO A 430 -48.08 11.25 -0.22
N PRO A 431 -48.01 9.96 0.18
CA PRO A 431 -47.34 8.93 -0.62
C PRO A 431 -48.07 8.68 -1.96
N PRO A 432 -47.36 8.26 -3.01
CA PRO A 432 -47.96 7.99 -4.31
C PRO A 432 -48.93 6.78 -4.25
N PRO A 433 -50.00 6.77 -5.07
CA PRO A 433 -50.94 5.66 -5.14
C PRO A 433 -50.30 4.41 -5.76
N PRO A 434 -50.72 3.19 -5.37
CA PRO A 434 -50.24 1.97 -6.00
C PRO A 434 -50.71 1.88 -7.46
N MET A 435 -49.79 1.63 -8.39
CA MET A 435 -50.15 1.42 -9.79
C MET A 435 -50.84 0.06 -9.99
N PRO A 436 -51.85 -0.03 -10.87
CA PRO A 436 -52.52 -1.30 -11.17
C PRO A 436 -51.63 -2.21 -12.01
N PHE A 437 -51.42 -3.44 -11.56
CA PHE A 437 -50.88 -4.51 -12.39
C PHE A 437 -51.87 -4.84 -13.52
N GLN A 438 -51.56 -4.42 -14.75
CA GLN A 438 -52.18 -4.99 -15.95
C GLN A 438 -51.33 -6.15 -16.46
N ALA A 439 -51.88 -7.37 -16.38
CA ALA A 439 -51.28 -8.53 -17.02
C ALA A 439 -51.39 -8.40 -18.54
N ARG A 440 -50.25 -8.61 -19.23
CA ARG A 440 -50.20 -8.92 -20.67
C ARG A 440 -49.14 -9.99 -20.93
N ASP A 441 -49.62 -11.22 -21.00
CA ASP A 441 -49.22 -12.30 -21.90
C ASP A 441 -47.74 -12.35 -22.34
N LEU A 442 -46.97 -13.16 -21.61
CA LEU A 442 -45.77 -13.81 -22.14
C LEU A 442 -46.21 -15.06 -22.95
N PRO A 443 -45.87 -15.20 -24.24
CA PRO A 443 -46.02 -16.47 -24.94
C PRO A 443 -44.91 -17.46 -24.51
N PHE A 444 -45.20 -18.76 -24.65
CA PHE A 444 -44.35 -19.91 -24.33
C PHE A 444 -44.20 -20.29 -22.84
N LEU A 445 -45.23 -20.94 -22.31
CA LEU A 445 -45.08 -22.10 -21.41
C LEU A 445 -46.35 -22.99 -21.51
N SER A 446 -46.21 -24.21 -22.05
CA SER A 446 -47.22 -25.27 -21.89
C SER A 446 -46.79 -26.22 -20.77
N PRO A 447 -47.71 -26.69 -19.91
CA PRO A 447 -47.34 -27.35 -18.66
C PRO A 447 -47.06 -28.84 -18.81
N LEU A 448 -46.07 -29.33 -18.05
CA LEU A 448 -45.92 -30.76 -17.74
C LEU A 448 -46.50 -31.04 -16.35
N ALA A 449 -47.12 -32.22 -16.18
CA ALA A 449 -47.96 -32.54 -15.03
C ALA A 449 -47.18 -32.76 -13.70
N PRO A 450 -47.79 -32.50 -12.54
CA PRO A 450 -47.20 -32.79 -11.23
C PRO A 450 -47.21 -34.29 -10.90
N PRO A 451 -46.21 -34.81 -10.16
CA PRO A 451 -46.19 -36.20 -9.68
C PRO A 451 -47.19 -36.43 -8.53
N PRO A 452 -47.68 -37.67 -8.33
CA PRO A 452 -48.74 -37.97 -7.36
C PRO A 452 -48.27 -38.04 -5.90
N VAL A 453 -49.17 -37.66 -4.99
CA VAL A 453 -48.99 -37.71 -3.53
C VAL A 453 -49.26 -39.13 -3.00
N PRO A 454 -48.39 -39.72 -2.16
CA PRO A 454 -48.69 -40.96 -1.44
C PRO A 454 -49.62 -40.68 -0.22
N PRO A 455 -50.64 -41.53 0.05
CA PRO A 455 -51.63 -41.26 1.09
C PRO A 455 -51.16 -41.60 2.51
N SER A 456 -51.57 -40.79 3.48
CA SER A 456 -51.47 -41.11 4.91
C SER A 456 -52.65 -41.99 5.37
N PRO A 457 -52.41 -43.02 6.21
CA PRO A 457 -53.47 -43.70 6.96
C PRO A 457 -53.56 -43.23 8.43
N HIS A 458 -54.78 -42.96 8.90
CA HIS A 458 -55.14 -42.80 10.33
C HIS A 458 -55.87 -44.09 10.84
N PRO A 459 -56.47 -44.19 12.05
CA PRO A 459 -55.78 -44.87 13.15
C PRO A 459 -56.66 -45.85 13.98
N HIS A 460 -56.26 -47.11 14.12
CA HIS A 460 -56.76 -48.05 15.14
C HIS A 460 -55.61 -49.01 15.53
N GLY A 461 -55.50 -49.59 16.73
CA GLY A 461 -56.36 -49.50 17.91
C GLY A 461 -56.38 -50.82 18.71
N GLY A 462 -55.51 -50.94 19.73
CA GLY A 462 -55.62 -51.93 20.82
C GLY A 462 -54.77 -53.22 20.75
N GLY A 463 -54.35 -53.71 21.94
CA GLY A 463 -54.39 -55.14 22.24
C GLY A 463 -53.10 -55.97 22.40
N LEU A 464 -52.42 -55.85 23.56
CA LEU A 464 -51.92 -56.96 24.41
C LEU A 464 -50.96 -58.09 23.89
N ARG A 465 -49.90 -58.30 24.69
CA ARG A 465 -49.19 -59.57 25.07
C ARG A 465 -48.13 -60.22 24.14
N SER A 466 -46.88 -60.08 24.58
CA SER A 466 -45.89 -61.14 24.91
C SER A 466 -45.57 -62.29 23.92
N ALA A 467 -44.30 -62.36 23.45
CA ALA A 467 -43.31 -63.44 23.69
C ALA A 467 -42.30 -63.67 22.52
N HIS A 468 -41.10 -64.17 22.88
CA HIS A 468 -39.99 -64.70 22.05
C HIS A 468 -39.27 -63.84 20.99
N GLU A 469 -38.11 -63.31 21.40
CA GLU A 469 -36.79 -63.90 21.06
C GLU A 469 -36.53 -64.37 19.60
N VAL A 470 -35.86 -63.51 18.81
CA VAL A 470 -34.81 -63.89 17.84
C VAL A 470 -33.76 -62.76 17.83
N GLY A 471 -32.48 -63.07 17.99
CA GLY A 471 -31.39 -62.08 18.00
C GLY A 471 -30.71 -61.88 16.65
N LEU A 472 -30.20 -60.66 16.41
CA LEU A 472 -29.24 -60.32 15.34
C LEU A 472 -28.17 -59.34 15.89
N PRO A 473 -26.95 -59.29 15.29
CA PRO A 473 -25.74 -58.92 16.03
C PRO A 473 -25.32 -57.44 15.95
N LEU A 474 -24.50 -57.04 16.93
CA LEU A 474 -23.80 -55.74 17.00
C LEU A 474 -22.64 -55.66 15.97
N PRO A 475 -22.37 -54.47 15.38
CA PRO A 475 -21.13 -54.20 14.66
C PRO A 475 -19.94 -53.94 15.62
N PRO A 476 -18.69 -54.28 15.23
CA PRO A 476 -17.52 -54.19 16.10
C PRO A 476 -16.91 -52.77 16.19
N THR A 477 -16.42 -52.43 17.37
CA THR A 477 -15.63 -51.21 17.66
C THR A 477 -14.18 -51.34 17.15
N PRO A 478 -13.57 -50.28 16.58
CA PRO A 478 -12.17 -50.31 16.14
C PRO A 478 -11.16 -50.26 17.31
N PRO A 479 -9.94 -50.83 17.15
CA PRO A 479 -8.94 -50.92 18.22
C PRO A 479 -8.10 -49.64 18.42
N GLU A 480 -7.64 -49.47 19.66
CA GLU A 480 -6.84 -48.35 20.18
C GLU A 480 -5.33 -48.50 19.84
N PRO A 481 -4.61 -47.43 19.46
CA PRO A 481 -3.18 -47.51 19.14
C PRO A 481 -2.28 -47.53 20.38
N ALA A 482 -1.35 -48.49 20.44
CA ALA A 482 -0.44 -48.67 21.56
C ALA A 482 0.66 -47.58 21.65
N ARG A 483 0.98 -47.18 22.90
CA ARG A 483 2.02 -46.18 23.22
C ARG A 483 3.44 -46.74 23.05
N VAL A 484 4.35 -45.94 22.50
CA VAL A 484 5.81 -46.10 22.67
C VAL A 484 6.45 -44.73 22.95
N ARG A 485 7.36 -44.67 23.94
CA ARG A 485 8.14 -43.48 24.34
C ARG A 485 9.61 -43.62 23.83
N PRO A 486 10.37 -42.53 23.65
CA PRO A 486 11.65 -42.53 22.92
C PRO A 486 12.87 -42.71 23.84
N PRO A 487 14.07 -42.87 23.24
CA PRO A 487 15.25 -42.14 23.74
C PRO A 487 16.07 -41.42 22.65
N SER A 488 17.06 -40.63 23.11
CA SER A 488 17.69 -39.50 22.44
C SER A 488 19.08 -39.76 21.82
N ARG A 489 19.53 -38.82 20.96
CA ARG A 489 20.92 -38.37 20.66
C ARG A 489 22.08 -39.39 20.77
N HIS A 490 22.82 -39.59 19.67
CA HIS A 490 24.20 -39.11 19.50
C HIS A 490 24.65 -39.17 18.01
N ASP A 491 25.44 -38.17 17.63
CA ASP A 491 26.50 -38.08 16.60
C ASP A 491 26.41 -38.79 15.23
N LEU A 492 26.61 -37.99 14.17
CA LEU A 492 26.98 -38.43 12.81
C LEU A 492 28.17 -37.60 12.30
N PRO A 493 29.28 -38.22 11.86
CA PRO A 493 30.30 -37.57 11.06
C PRO A 493 30.18 -37.93 9.56
N PHE A 494 30.24 -36.88 8.73
CA PHE A 494 30.90 -36.74 7.42
C PHE A 494 31.27 -37.98 6.56
N VAL A 495 30.98 -37.93 5.25
CA VAL A 495 31.91 -38.15 4.10
C VAL A 495 31.16 -38.08 2.76
N ALA A 496 31.84 -37.60 1.71
CA ALA A 496 31.42 -37.60 0.30
C ALA A 496 32.61 -38.04 -0.59
N PRO A 497 32.51 -38.15 -1.93
CA PRO A 497 31.40 -38.49 -2.82
C PRO A 497 31.69 -39.85 -3.53
N PRO A 498 31.20 -40.11 -4.77
CA PRO A 498 32.12 -39.90 -5.90
C PRO A 498 31.50 -39.26 -7.16
N GLN A 499 32.35 -38.63 -7.97
CA GLN A 499 32.06 -38.28 -9.36
C GLN A 499 32.43 -39.45 -10.29
N GLY A 500 31.79 -39.57 -11.47
CA GLY A 500 32.32 -40.44 -12.52
C GLY A 500 31.41 -40.65 -13.74
N GLY A 501 31.89 -40.19 -14.90
CA GLY A 501 31.66 -40.87 -16.19
C GLY A 501 30.35 -40.57 -16.94
N GLY A 502 30.38 -39.60 -17.85
CA GLY A 502 29.48 -39.58 -19.00
C GLY A 502 30.12 -40.26 -20.21
N LEU A 503 29.39 -41.11 -20.95
CA LEU A 503 29.79 -41.60 -22.27
C LEU A 503 28.58 -41.83 -23.21
N ARG A 504 28.53 -40.99 -24.25
CA ARG A 504 28.12 -41.21 -25.65
C ARG A 504 27.10 -42.32 -26.01
N SER A 505 26.00 -41.86 -26.61
CA SER A 505 25.45 -42.25 -27.93
C SER A 505 25.57 -43.70 -28.46
N ALA A 506 24.43 -44.35 -28.74
CA ALA A 506 24.03 -44.76 -30.12
C ALA A 506 22.73 -45.61 -30.18
N HIS A 507 21.91 -45.31 -31.21
CA HIS A 507 21.01 -46.15 -32.03
C HIS A 507 20.19 -47.36 -31.51
N GLU A 508 18.88 -47.27 -31.81
CA GLU A 508 17.95 -48.27 -32.41
C GLU A 508 17.76 -49.69 -31.83
N VAL A 509 16.49 -50.02 -31.53
CA VAL A 509 15.59 -51.05 -32.13
C VAL A 509 14.27 -50.95 -31.32
N GLY A 510 13.02 -50.99 -31.80
CA GLY A 510 12.39 -51.13 -33.11
C GLY A 510 10.87 -51.38 -32.93
N VAL A 511 10.03 -50.65 -33.70
CA VAL A 511 8.75 -51.02 -34.38
C VAL A 511 7.84 -52.15 -33.79
N PRO A 512 6.48 -52.08 -33.80
CA PRO A 512 5.52 -50.96 -34.00
C PRO A 512 4.36 -50.89 -32.94
N LEU A 513 3.51 -49.86 -33.03
CA LEU A 513 2.12 -49.89 -32.54
C LEU A 513 1.13 -49.65 -33.72
N PRO A 514 -0.06 -50.29 -33.72
CA PRO A 514 -1.02 -50.19 -34.82
C PRO A 514 -1.84 -48.87 -34.81
N PRO A 515 -2.39 -48.44 -35.96
CA PRO A 515 -3.06 -47.14 -36.09
C PRO A 515 -4.51 -47.16 -35.59
N THR A 516 -4.95 -46.07 -34.98
CA THR A 516 -6.38 -45.76 -34.79
C THR A 516 -6.66 -44.33 -35.27
N ALA A 517 -7.87 -44.10 -35.81
CA ALA A 517 -8.19 -43.04 -36.77
C ALA A 517 -8.11 -41.58 -36.24
N PRO A 518 -7.89 -40.59 -37.12
CA PRO A 518 -7.95 -39.16 -36.76
C PRO A 518 -9.38 -38.73 -36.37
N ALA A 519 -9.49 -37.99 -35.27
CA ALA A 519 -10.74 -37.33 -34.89
C ALA A 519 -11.06 -36.17 -35.86
N ALA A 520 -12.33 -36.03 -36.22
CA ALA A 520 -12.80 -34.99 -37.14
C ALA A 520 -12.72 -33.57 -36.53
N PRO A 521 -12.54 -32.52 -37.33
CA PRO A 521 -12.53 -31.14 -36.85
C PRO A 521 -13.92 -30.73 -36.31
N PRO A 522 -13.99 -29.85 -35.29
CA PRO A 522 -15.25 -29.37 -34.75
C PRO A 522 -16.00 -28.48 -35.78
N PRO A 523 -17.35 -28.46 -35.76
CA PRO A 523 -18.14 -27.60 -36.63
C PRO A 523 -17.97 -26.12 -36.27
N PRO A 524 -18.14 -25.19 -37.23
CA PRO A 524 -17.95 -23.76 -37.00
C PRO A 524 -19.00 -23.19 -36.05
N VAL A 525 -18.55 -22.39 -35.08
CA VAL A 525 -19.41 -21.62 -34.17
C VAL A 525 -20.15 -20.54 -34.95
N GLN A 526 -21.48 -20.54 -34.86
CA GLN A 526 -22.31 -19.49 -35.46
C GLN A 526 -22.28 -18.24 -34.57
N THR A 527 -21.95 -17.09 -35.15
CA THR A 527 -22.10 -15.79 -34.49
C THR A 527 -23.59 -15.38 -34.46
N PRO A 528 -24.10 -14.84 -33.34
CA PRO A 528 -25.47 -14.34 -33.30
C PRO A 528 -25.61 -13.06 -34.13
N THR A 529 -26.56 -13.06 -35.06
CA THR A 529 -26.93 -11.91 -35.89
C THR A 529 -27.63 -10.83 -35.05
N PRO A 530 -27.33 -9.53 -35.21
CA PRO A 530 -28.08 -8.48 -34.54
C PRO A 530 -29.53 -8.38 -35.07
N PRO A 531 -30.52 -8.03 -34.22
CA PRO A 531 -31.91 -7.90 -34.64
C PRO A 531 -32.13 -6.67 -35.53
N PRO A 532 -33.15 -6.67 -36.42
CA PRO A 532 -33.40 -5.58 -37.35
C PRO A 532 -33.97 -4.35 -36.66
N ILE A 533 -33.43 -3.17 -36.99
CA ILE A 533 -34.02 -1.88 -36.62
C ILE A 533 -35.28 -1.65 -37.48
N VAL A 534 -36.44 -1.55 -36.83
CA VAL A 534 -37.69 -1.13 -37.48
C VAL A 534 -38.20 0.14 -36.78
N PRO A 535 -38.41 1.26 -37.49
CA PRO A 535 -38.81 2.53 -36.88
C PRO A 535 -40.33 2.66 -36.77
N ARG A 536 -40.85 3.35 -35.74
CA ARG A 536 -41.79 4.49 -35.92
C ARG A 536 -42.33 5.18 -34.66
N LEU A 537 -42.54 6.49 -34.86
CA LEU A 537 -43.62 7.37 -34.36
C LEU A 537 -43.75 7.59 -32.84
N GLY A 538 -43.16 8.71 -32.39
CA GLY A 538 -43.28 9.22 -31.04
C GLY A 538 -44.61 9.92 -30.68
N ILE A 539 -44.68 10.26 -29.41
CA ILE A 539 -45.54 11.29 -28.80
C ILE A 539 -44.62 12.12 -27.88
N ALA A 540 -44.81 13.44 -27.84
CA ALA A 540 -43.91 14.36 -27.14
C ALA A 540 -44.26 14.53 -25.64
N PRO A 541 -43.27 14.71 -24.75
CA PRO A 541 -43.49 15.19 -23.38
C PRO A 541 -43.43 16.73 -23.29
N LEU A 542 -44.34 17.32 -22.49
CA LEU A 542 -44.25 18.73 -22.10
C LEU A 542 -43.25 18.93 -20.95
N GLY A 543 -42.52 20.07 -20.99
CA GLY A 543 -42.04 20.75 -19.79
C GLY A 543 -40.69 20.31 -19.23
N ALA A 544 -39.60 20.68 -19.92
CA ALA A 544 -38.25 20.77 -19.33
C ALA A 544 -37.79 22.24 -19.29
N PRO A 545 -36.98 22.67 -18.30
CA PRO A 545 -36.43 24.02 -18.22
C PRO A 545 -35.44 24.31 -19.37
N PRO A 546 -35.17 25.60 -19.70
CA PRO A 546 -34.46 25.96 -20.92
C PRO A 546 -32.99 25.51 -20.89
N PRO A 547 -32.48 24.87 -21.97
CA PRO A 547 -31.07 24.58 -22.11
C PRO A 547 -30.27 25.87 -22.37
N PHE A 548 -29.02 25.89 -21.89
CA PHE A 548 -28.04 26.90 -22.28
C PHE A 548 -27.89 26.96 -23.80
N ALA A 549 -27.77 28.17 -24.34
CA ALA A 549 -27.62 28.38 -25.78
C ALA A 549 -26.31 27.75 -26.28
N PRO A 550 -26.32 26.91 -27.33
CA PRO A 550 -25.10 26.49 -27.99
C PRO A 550 -24.43 27.70 -28.68
N PRO A 551 -23.09 27.73 -28.79
CA PRO A 551 -22.40 28.77 -29.54
C PRO A 551 -22.83 28.76 -31.01
N ALA A 552 -22.80 29.94 -31.64
CA ALA A 552 -23.24 30.12 -33.02
C ALA A 552 -22.48 29.18 -33.99
N PRO A 553 -23.14 28.68 -35.06
CA PRO A 553 -22.49 27.82 -36.03
C PRO A 553 -21.36 28.58 -36.73
N VAL A 554 -20.12 28.13 -36.53
CA VAL A 554 -18.98 28.60 -37.32
C VAL A 554 -19.18 28.10 -38.75
N THR A 555 -19.33 29.04 -39.69
CA THR A 555 -19.46 28.74 -41.12
C THR A 555 -18.24 27.92 -41.57
N PRO A 556 -18.42 26.74 -42.19
CA PRO A 556 -17.29 26.00 -42.73
C PRO A 556 -16.62 26.84 -43.83
N PRO A 557 -15.27 26.89 -43.90
CA PRO A 557 -14.59 27.59 -44.97
C PRO A 557 -14.92 26.93 -46.32
N ALA A 558 -15.01 27.75 -47.37
CA ALA A 558 -15.27 27.26 -48.72
C ALA A 558 -14.19 26.24 -49.16
N PRO A 559 -14.55 25.22 -49.96
CA PRO A 559 -13.59 24.21 -50.40
C PRO A 559 -12.47 24.87 -51.22
N VAL A 560 -11.24 24.74 -50.73
CA VAL A 560 -10.05 25.21 -51.43
C VAL A 560 -9.85 24.34 -52.68
N ALA A 561 -9.74 24.97 -53.84
CA ALA A 561 -9.50 24.28 -55.10
C ALA A 561 -8.15 23.53 -55.08
N PRO A 562 -8.04 22.36 -55.71
CA PRO A 562 -6.77 21.64 -55.80
C PRO A 562 -5.73 22.48 -56.56
N PRO A 563 -4.46 22.52 -56.11
CA PRO A 563 -3.42 23.29 -56.79
C PRO A 563 -3.14 22.71 -58.19
N ALA A 564 -3.03 23.60 -59.18
CA ALA A 564 -2.58 23.25 -60.52
C ALA A 564 -1.09 22.82 -60.52
N PRO A 565 -0.66 21.95 -61.45
CA PRO A 565 0.69 21.38 -61.43
C PRO A 565 1.77 22.42 -61.76
N VAL A 566 2.85 22.42 -60.98
CA VAL A 566 4.07 23.20 -61.20
C VAL A 566 5.03 22.35 -62.06
N PRO A 567 5.72 22.92 -63.07
CA PRO A 567 6.34 22.15 -64.15
C PRO A 567 7.65 21.44 -63.77
N ALA A 568 7.98 20.41 -64.54
CA ALA A 568 9.15 19.56 -64.34
C ALA A 568 10.49 20.27 -64.66
N PRO A 569 11.56 19.99 -63.88
CA PRO A 569 12.93 20.14 -64.35
C PRO A 569 13.30 18.98 -65.30
N VAL A 570 14.16 19.26 -66.28
CA VAL A 570 14.64 18.30 -67.29
C VAL A 570 15.82 17.46 -66.74
N ALA A 571 15.95 16.24 -67.25
CA ALA A 571 16.80 15.17 -66.73
C ALA A 571 18.31 15.31 -66.99
N LEU A 572 19.08 14.56 -66.19
CA LEU A 572 20.31 13.85 -66.57
C LEU A 572 20.26 12.43 -65.93
N ASP A 573 21.03 11.50 -66.47
CA ASP A 573 20.59 10.10 -66.67
C ASP A 573 20.89 9.05 -65.56
N ASP A 574 20.12 7.95 -65.67
CA ASP A 574 20.31 6.53 -65.30
C ASP A 574 20.69 6.06 -63.87
N PRO A 575 19.85 5.18 -63.26
CA PRO A 575 20.17 4.40 -62.06
C PRO A 575 20.37 2.88 -62.35
N GLU A 576 21.33 2.25 -61.66
CA GLU A 576 21.37 0.77 -61.57
C GLU A 576 20.49 0.26 -60.42
N THR A 577 19.64 -0.72 -60.76
CA THR A 577 18.82 -1.54 -59.84
C THR A 577 19.67 -2.69 -59.26
N VAL A 578 19.28 -3.47 -58.24
CA VAL A 578 18.20 -4.48 -58.20
C VAL A 578 17.99 -4.98 -56.75
N ASP A 579 16.77 -5.39 -56.42
CA ASP A 579 16.34 -6.10 -55.19
C ASP A 579 15.33 -7.21 -55.60
N ALA A 580 15.16 -8.38 -54.98
CA ALA A 580 15.70 -9.01 -53.75
C ALA A 580 15.89 -10.53 -53.97
N PRO A 581 16.40 -11.31 -52.98
CA PRO A 581 16.13 -12.75 -52.97
C PRO A 581 15.39 -13.27 -51.73
N ALA A 582 14.43 -14.17 -51.98
CA ALA A 582 13.80 -15.03 -50.99
C ALA A 582 14.50 -16.40 -50.88
N MET A 583 14.18 -17.14 -49.82
CA MET A 583 14.67 -18.49 -49.51
C MET A 583 14.41 -19.52 -50.63
N ILE A 584 15.40 -20.37 -50.93
CA ILE A 584 15.32 -21.82 -51.25
C ILE A 584 16.76 -22.35 -51.50
N GLY A 585 17.12 -23.53 -50.98
CA GLY A 585 18.39 -24.23 -51.28
C GLY A 585 18.30 -25.08 -52.57
N PRO A 586 19.23 -26.02 -52.87
CA PRO A 586 20.34 -26.53 -52.05
C PRO A 586 21.70 -26.57 -52.81
N LEU A 587 22.66 -27.37 -52.28
CA LEU A 587 23.93 -27.82 -52.89
C LEU A 587 25.11 -26.83 -52.92
N ALA A 588 25.94 -26.91 -51.87
CA ALA A 588 27.29 -26.36 -51.87
C ALA A 588 28.28 -27.32 -52.57
N THR A 589 29.14 -26.78 -53.44
CA THR A 589 30.35 -27.45 -53.96
C THR A 589 31.59 -27.09 -53.14
N ALA A 590 32.55 -28.02 -53.10
CA ALA A 590 33.48 -28.18 -51.97
C ALA A 590 34.72 -27.24 -51.91
N GLU A 591 34.74 -26.10 -52.61
CA GLU A 591 35.95 -25.25 -52.73
C GLU A 591 35.87 -23.86 -52.08
N MET A 592 34.73 -23.43 -51.54
CA MET A 592 34.61 -22.12 -50.84
C MET A 592 34.62 -22.21 -49.30
N ALA A 593 35.07 -23.33 -48.73
CA ALA A 593 35.20 -23.54 -47.29
C ALA A 593 36.66 -23.47 -46.77
N ALA A 594 37.54 -22.75 -47.47
CA ALA A 594 38.96 -22.68 -47.14
C ALA A 594 39.51 -21.24 -47.19
N ARG A 595 39.57 -20.60 -46.00
CA ARG A 595 40.38 -19.41 -45.56
C ARG A 595 39.56 -18.28 -44.90
N VAL A 596 39.07 -18.51 -43.67
CA VAL A 596 39.40 -17.73 -42.46
C VAL A 596 39.03 -18.63 -41.27
N ALA A 597 40.02 -19.01 -40.45
CA ALA A 597 39.78 -19.72 -39.20
C ALA A 597 40.78 -19.22 -38.14
N PRO A 598 40.37 -19.04 -36.87
CA PRO A 598 41.29 -18.75 -35.78
C PRO A 598 42.22 -19.96 -35.52
N PRO A 599 43.41 -19.75 -34.91
CA PRO A 599 44.34 -20.83 -34.61
C PRO A 599 43.74 -21.84 -33.60
N PRO A 600 44.13 -23.12 -33.67
CA PRO A 600 43.62 -24.15 -32.77
C PRO A 600 44.06 -23.92 -31.32
N LEU A 601 43.18 -24.26 -30.38
CA LEU A 601 43.50 -24.32 -28.96
C LEU A 601 44.62 -25.36 -28.70
N PRO A 602 45.54 -25.10 -27.75
CA PRO A 602 46.53 -26.10 -27.34
C PRO A 602 45.83 -27.33 -26.71
N PRO A 603 46.47 -28.51 -26.77
CA PRO A 603 45.91 -29.71 -26.14
C PRO A 603 45.81 -29.55 -24.61
N PRO A 604 44.83 -30.22 -23.96
CA PRO A 604 44.75 -30.21 -22.50
C PRO A 604 46.02 -30.83 -21.89
N PRO A 605 46.54 -30.28 -20.78
CA PRO A 605 47.70 -30.85 -20.10
C PRO A 605 47.36 -32.23 -19.50
N GLU A 606 48.37 -33.09 -19.40
CA GLU A 606 48.26 -34.40 -18.74
C GLU A 606 47.86 -34.26 -17.26
N PRO A 607 47.12 -35.23 -16.69
CA PRO A 607 46.76 -35.20 -15.28
C PRO A 607 48.01 -35.33 -14.40
N LEU A 608 48.32 -34.26 -13.66
CA LEU A 608 49.37 -34.27 -12.64
C LEU A 608 48.98 -35.18 -11.46
N PRO A 609 49.98 -35.77 -10.76
CA PRO A 609 49.73 -36.67 -9.63
C PRO A 609 49.05 -35.94 -8.45
N PRO A 610 48.34 -36.65 -7.57
CA PRO A 610 47.69 -36.06 -6.41
C PRO A 610 48.70 -35.54 -5.37
N ASP A 611 48.17 -34.69 -4.48
CA ASP A 611 48.78 -34.15 -3.26
C ASP A 611 49.83 -33.03 -3.40
N SER A 612 49.32 -31.79 -3.48
CA SER A 612 49.68 -30.74 -2.52
C SER A 612 48.51 -29.74 -2.40
N PRO A 613 48.19 -29.22 -1.19
CA PRO A 613 46.94 -28.48 -0.96
C PRO A 613 46.90 -27.15 -1.70
N ALA A 614 45.74 -26.82 -2.25
CA ALA A 614 45.51 -25.57 -2.96
C ALA A 614 45.74 -24.36 -2.05
N ALA A 615 46.55 -23.40 -2.52
CA ALA A 615 46.58 -22.08 -1.93
C ALA A 615 45.19 -21.43 -2.10
N GLU A 616 44.59 -20.99 -1.00
CA GLU A 616 43.31 -20.27 -1.05
C GLU A 616 43.43 -19.06 -1.98
N ALA A 617 42.41 -18.86 -2.82
CA ALA A 617 42.19 -17.57 -3.46
C ALA A 617 42.15 -16.49 -2.36
N PRO A 618 42.67 -15.27 -2.61
CA PRO A 618 42.68 -14.22 -1.60
C PRO A 618 41.23 -13.95 -1.16
N LYS A 619 40.90 -14.41 0.05
CA LYS A 619 39.64 -14.07 0.71
C LYS A 619 39.53 -12.55 0.69
N THR A 620 38.41 -12.03 0.21
CA THR A 620 38.01 -10.65 0.50
C THR A 620 38.25 -10.45 1.99
N PRO A 621 39.02 -9.42 2.42
CA PRO A 621 39.30 -9.23 3.83
C PRO A 621 37.97 -9.23 4.58
N PRO A 622 37.82 -10.02 5.65
CA PRO A 622 36.56 -10.08 6.38
C PRO A 622 36.18 -8.65 6.77
N ALA A 623 34.91 -8.30 6.57
CA ALA A 623 34.40 -7.02 7.03
C ALA A 623 34.84 -6.82 8.49
N PRO A 624 35.36 -5.63 8.86
CA PRO A 624 35.87 -5.41 10.20
C PRO A 624 34.79 -5.79 11.21
N ALA A 625 35.16 -6.64 12.17
CA ALA A 625 34.20 -7.14 13.16
C ALA A 625 33.53 -5.95 13.85
N LEU A 626 32.20 -5.97 13.92
CA LEU A 626 31.46 -4.87 14.52
C LEU A 626 31.89 -4.70 15.99
N PRO A 627 32.10 -3.45 16.46
CA PRO A 627 32.50 -3.16 17.82
C PRO A 627 31.32 -3.31 18.81
N LEU A 628 30.80 -4.54 18.94
CA LEU A 628 29.60 -4.85 19.73
C LEU A 628 29.79 -4.59 21.23
N ASP A 629 31.03 -4.63 21.72
CA ASP A 629 31.38 -4.32 23.11
C ASP A 629 31.33 -2.80 23.38
N ASP A 630 31.71 -1.97 22.41
CA ASP A 630 31.66 -0.50 22.50
C ASP A 630 30.25 0.07 22.20
N TYR A 631 29.47 -0.68 21.41
CA TYR A 631 28.10 -0.36 21.00
C TYR A 631 27.11 -1.49 21.36
N PRO A 632 26.87 -1.70 22.67
CA PRO A 632 25.85 -2.62 23.14
C PRO A 632 24.45 -2.15 22.71
N ILE A 633 23.47 -3.06 22.76
CA ILE A 633 22.09 -2.80 22.32
C ILE A 633 21.46 -1.56 22.96
N GLU A 634 21.75 -1.29 24.23
CA GLU A 634 21.26 -0.11 24.94
C GLU A 634 21.86 1.20 24.40
N ARG A 635 23.13 1.20 23.97
CA ARG A 635 23.76 2.37 23.33
C ARG A 635 23.17 2.57 21.94
N CYS A 636 23.09 1.52 21.13
CA CYS A 636 22.46 1.57 19.81
C CYS A 636 21.02 2.10 19.88
N ALA A 637 20.22 1.64 20.85
CA ALA A 637 18.86 2.11 21.05
C ALA A 637 18.77 3.62 21.37
N LYS A 638 19.72 4.18 22.13
CA LYS A 638 19.80 5.63 22.38
C LYS A 638 20.15 6.41 21.13
N ILE A 639 21.08 5.90 20.32
CA ILE A 639 21.46 6.51 19.04
C ILE A 639 20.25 6.50 18.10
N THR A 640 19.58 5.35 17.94
CA THR A 640 18.34 5.22 17.15
C THR A 640 17.22 6.14 17.66
N ALA A 641 17.06 6.34 18.97
CA ALA A 641 16.07 7.26 19.54
C ALA A 641 16.38 8.73 19.23
N SER A 642 17.65 9.11 19.34
CA SER A 642 18.12 10.47 19.07
C SER A 642 17.93 10.80 17.58
N ILE A 643 18.38 9.90 16.68
CA ILE A 643 18.15 10.01 15.23
C ILE A 643 16.64 9.99 14.91
N ALA A 644 15.84 9.13 15.54
CA ALA A 644 14.40 9.09 15.24
C ALA A 644 13.65 10.38 15.61
N ARG A 645 14.17 11.16 16.56
CA ARG A 645 13.60 12.43 17.04
C ARG A 645 14.17 13.65 16.33
N ARG A 646 15.49 13.74 16.21
CA ARG A 646 16.21 14.77 15.48
C ARG A 646 16.84 14.08 14.26
N ARG A 647 15.97 13.70 13.32
CA ARG A 647 16.38 12.99 12.08
C ARG A 647 17.45 13.78 11.35
N ASP A 648 17.23 15.08 11.31
CA ASP A 648 18.05 16.01 10.55
C ASP A 648 19.51 16.03 11.03
N GLU A 649 19.71 16.12 12.36
CA GLU A 649 21.02 16.10 13.02
C GLU A 649 21.73 14.72 13.00
N ARG A 650 21.36 13.79 12.11
CA ARG A 650 21.89 12.41 12.10
C ARG A 650 23.41 12.34 11.98
N ALA A 651 24.05 13.20 11.19
CA ALA A 651 25.52 13.21 11.07
C ALA A 651 26.14 13.65 12.38
N GLU A 652 25.66 14.73 12.97
CA GLU A 652 26.16 15.25 14.24
C GLU A 652 26.00 14.22 15.37
N ILE A 653 24.85 13.52 15.41
CA ILE A 653 24.58 12.45 16.38
C ILE A 653 25.52 11.26 16.16
N LEU A 654 25.80 10.85 14.92
CA LEU A 654 26.72 9.76 14.62
C LEU A 654 28.18 10.14 14.87
N GLU A 655 28.61 11.34 14.49
CA GLU A 655 29.95 11.87 14.76
C GLU A 655 30.22 12.00 16.27
N ALA A 656 29.26 12.55 17.02
CA ALA A 656 29.35 12.65 18.49
C ALA A 656 29.40 11.28 19.18
N GLU A 657 28.93 10.23 18.53
CA GLU A 657 28.98 8.84 19.01
C GLU A 657 30.16 8.04 18.43
N GLU A 658 31.07 8.68 17.68
CA GLU A 658 32.23 8.07 17.00
C GLU A 658 31.88 6.99 15.94
N LEU A 659 30.71 7.13 15.32
CA LEU A 659 30.22 6.26 14.25
C LEU A 659 30.18 6.96 12.89
N ASP A 660 30.42 6.17 11.84
CA ASP A 660 30.01 6.52 10.48
C ASP A 660 28.67 5.85 10.13
N LEU A 661 28.01 6.35 9.08
CA LEU A 661 26.70 5.87 8.62
C LEU A 661 26.70 4.36 8.31
N ALA A 662 27.77 3.84 7.71
CA ALA A 662 27.86 2.41 7.35
C ALA A 662 27.96 1.52 8.60
N ARG A 663 28.83 1.89 9.56
CA ARG A 663 28.96 1.19 10.85
C ARG A 663 27.69 1.23 11.67
N TYR A 664 27.02 2.38 11.74
CA TYR A 664 25.71 2.48 12.39
C TYR A 664 24.69 1.55 11.73
N THR A 665 24.63 1.52 10.40
CA THR A 665 23.70 0.68 9.65
C THR A 665 23.97 -0.80 9.88
N ASP A 666 25.23 -1.23 9.95
CA ASP A 666 25.59 -2.61 10.28
C ASP A 666 25.33 -2.99 11.75
N LEU A 667 25.50 -2.05 12.70
CA LEU A 667 25.11 -2.24 14.10
C LEU A 667 23.58 -2.36 14.25
N GLU A 668 22.81 -1.48 13.58
CA GLU A 668 21.35 -1.51 13.57
C GLU A 668 20.84 -2.83 12.96
N ARG A 669 21.40 -3.25 11.81
CA ARG A 669 21.16 -4.55 11.18
C ARG A 669 21.43 -5.71 12.13
N HIS A 670 22.61 -5.72 12.76
CA HIS A 670 23.02 -6.76 13.71
C HIS A 670 22.06 -6.88 14.89
N TRP A 671 21.74 -5.77 15.55
CA TRP A 671 20.86 -5.78 16.72
C TRP A 671 19.40 -6.06 16.35
N ALA A 672 18.91 -5.60 15.20
CA ALA A 672 17.60 -5.95 14.68
C ALA A 672 17.47 -7.48 14.44
N ASP A 673 18.48 -8.10 13.81
CA ASP A 673 18.50 -9.55 13.61
C ASP A 673 18.68 -10.34 14.91
N ALA A 674 19.43 -9.83 15.87
CA ALA A 674 19.54 -10.42 17.20
C ALA A 674 18.20 -10.38 17.98
N ILE A 675 17.49 -9.25 17.93
CA ILE A 675 16.12 -9.10 18.49
C ILE A 675 15.15 -10.06 17.80
N ARG A 676 15.20 -10.14 16.46
CA ARG A 676 14.37 -11.02 15.62
C ARG A 676 14.57 -12.49 16.02
N ALA A 677 15.81 -12.93 16.07
CA ALA A 677 16.20 -14.31 16.40
C ALA A 677 15.97 -14.68 17.88
N GLU A 678 16.01 -13.71 18.81
CA GLU A 678 15.59 -13.95 20.19
C GLU A 678 14.06 -14.09 20.29
N SER A 679 13.31 -13.23 19.60
CA SER A 679 11.84 -13.21 19.59
C SER A 679 11.26 -14.49 18.99
N GLU A 680 11.86 -15.01 17.92
CA GLU A 680 11.51 -16.32 17.31
C GLU A 680 11.75 -17.51 18.25
N ARG A 681 12.55 -17.34 19.31
CA ARG A 681 12.77 -18.33 20.37
C ARG A 681 11.87 -18.10 21.59
N GLY A 682 10.88 -17.21 21.48
CA GLY A 682 9.92 -16.87 22.55
C GLY A 682 10.53 -16.08 23.71
N LYS A 683 11.68 -15.42 23.51
CA LYS A 683 12.35 -14.61 24.52
C LYS A 683 12.33 -13.13 24.10
N THR A 684 12.33 -12.21 25.07
CA THR A 684 12.13 -10.77 24.82
C THR A 684 13.16 -9.89 25.54
N ARG A 685 14.32 -10.42 25.92
CA ARG A 685 15.31 -9.69 26.72
C ARG A 685 15.95 -8.55 25.93
N LEU A 686 16.46 -8.82 24.72
CA LEU A 686 17.02 -7.79 23.85
C LEU A 686 15.97 -6.74 23.45
N LEU A 687 14.74 -7.15 23.14
CA LEU A 687 13.65 -6.23 22.81
C LEU A 687 13.34 -5.27 23.97
N LYS A 688 13.20 -5.79 25.20
CA LYS A 688 12.96 -4.97 26.39
C LYS A 688 14.13 -4.02 26.70
N ALA A 689 15.37 -4.49 26.54
CA ALA A 689 16.55 -3.64 26.73
C ALA A 689 16.60 -2.49 25.70
N PHE A 690 16.28 -2.79 24.44
CA PHE A 690 16.17 -1.79 23.38
C PHE A 690 15.05 -0.78 23.66
N ASP A 691 13.83 -1.24 23.91
CA ASP A 691 12.67 -0.37 24.15
C ASP A 691 12.89 0.55 25.35
N ALA A 692 13.39 0.02 26.47
CA ALA A 692 13.66 0.80 27.67
C ALA A 692 14.72 1.88 27.45
N ALA A 693 15.84 1.54 26.79
CA ALA A 693 16.90 2.49 26.48
C ALA A 693 16.48 3.54 25.44
N TYR A 694 15.66 3.15 24.46
CA TYR A 694 15.10 4.03 23.44
C TYR A 694 14.14 5.06 24.07
N VAL A 695 13.17 4.60 24.87
CA VAL A 695 12.19 5.48 25.53
C VAL A 695 12.88 6.37 26.57
N ALA A 696 13.81 5.84 27.36
CA ALA A 696 14.58 6.65 28.31
C ALA A 696 15.36 7.78 27.63
N ARG A 697 15.88 7.56 26.41
CA ARG A 697 16.55 8.62 25.64
C ARG A 697 15.58 9.67 25.12
N LEU A 698 14.40 9.26 24.63
CA LEU A 698 13.36 10.23 24.27
C LEU A 698 12.99 11.09 25.49
N GLU A 699 12.81 10.49 26.67
CA GLU A 699 12.50 11.22 27.90
C GLU A 699 13.65 12.14 28.37
N GLU A 700 14.91 11.74 28.15
CA GLU A 700 16.10 12.57 28.44
C GLU A 700 16.14 13.84 27.58
N GLU A 701 15.89 13.72 26.28
CA GLU A 701 16.04 14.86 25.35
C GLU A 701 14.76 15.70 25.14
N ARG A 702 13.57 15.13 25.38
CA ARG A 702 12.25 15.77 25.21
C ARG A 702 11.61 16.17 26.54
N GLY A 703 12.02 15.53 27.63
CA GLY A 703 11.28 15.53 28.90
C GLY A 703 10.39 14.28 29.04
N PRO A 704 10.05 13.89 30.27
CA PRO A 704 9.36 12.64 30.58
C PRO A 704 7.99 12.56 29.88
N ILE A 705 7.59 11.34 29.49
CA ILE A 705 6.24 11.11 28.95
C ILE A 705 5.28 11.05 30.13
N THR A 706 4.49 12.09 30.32
CA THR A 706 3.59 12.20 31.47
C THR A 706 2.40 11.24 31.36
N PRO A 707 1.74 10.88 32.49
CA PRO A 707 0.50 10.10 32.48
C PRO A 707 -0.60 10.64 31.56
N ALA A 708 -0.74 11.97 31.48
CA ALA A 708 -1.70 12.61 30.59
C ALA A 708 -1.30 12.46 29.12
N GLU A 709 -0.03 12.65 28.77
CA GLU A 709 0.44 12.48 27.39
C GLU A 709 0.36 11.02 26.91
N TYR A 710 0.65 10.05 27.79
CA TYR A 710 0.42 8.65 27.48
C TYR A 710 -1.07 8.33 27.32
N ALA A 711 -1.95 8.91 28.14
CA ALA A 711 -3.39 8.79 27.97
C ALA A 711 -3.86 9.34 26.61
N ARG A 712 -3.39 10.54 26.21
CA ARG A 712 -3.62 11.13 24.88
C ARG A 712 -3.20 10.17 23.77
N LEU A 713 -2.04 9.54 23.88
CA LEU A 713 -1.54 8.59 22.90
C LEU A 713 -2.40 7.32 22.81
N VAL A 714 -2.80 6.72 23.93
CA VAL A 714 -3.65 5.51 23.97
C VAL A 714 -5.03 5.80 23.34
N VAL A 715 -5.68 6.88 23.78
CA VAL A 715 -7.01 7.28 23.26
C VAL A 715 -6.93 7.68 21.79
N ALA A 716 -5.84 8.34 21.36
CA ALA A 716 -5.58 8.59 19.94
C ALA A 716 -5.35 7.29 19.14
N GLY A 717 -4.71 6.26 19.72
CA GLY A 717 -4.60 4.93 19.12
C GLY A 717 -5.95 4.28 18.85
N GLU A 718 -6.85 4.32 19.83
CA GLU A 718 -8.24 3.83 19.72
C GLU A 718 -9.03 4.59 18.63
N ARG A 719 -8.92 5.92 18.63
CA ARG A 719 -9.58 6.83 17.69
C ARG A 719 -8.95 6.82 16.27
N GLY A 720 -7.73 6.30 16.11
CA GLY A 720 -7.03 6.20 14.82
C GLY A 720 -6.18 7.44 14.45
N HIS A 721 -5.75 8.21 15.44
CA HIS A 721 -5.00 9.46 15.32
C HIS A 721 -3.62 9.44 16.00
N ALA A 722 -3.13 8.27 16.46
CA ALA A 722 -1.86 8.15 17.19
C ALA A 722 -0.66 8.84 16.50
N GLU A 723 -0.47 8.67 15.18
CA GLU A 723 0.62 9.33 14.44
C GLU A 723 0.58 10.86 14.53
N ARG A 724 -0.63 11.44 14.49
CA ARG A 724 -0.84 12.89 14.65
C ARG A 724 -0.53 13.31 16.09
N THR A 725 -0.99 12.56 17.07
CA THR A 725 -0.75 12.87 18.49
C THR A 725 0.72 12.72 18.88
N LEU A 726 1.45 11.76 18.32
CA LEU A 726 2.91 11.66 18.46
C LEU A 726 3.61 12.91 17.92
N ALA A 727 3.22 13.37 16.72
CA ALA A 727 3.76 14.60 16.13
C ALA A 727 3.43 15.85 16.99
N GLU A 728 2.19 15.98 17.48
CA GLU A 728 1.78 17.06 18.39
C GLU A 728 2.55 17.04 19.73
N LEU A 729 3.01 15.87 20.18
CA LEU A 729 3.80 15.71 21.41
C LEU A 729 5.32 15.79 21.20
N GLY A 730 5.79 15.92 19.96
CA GLY A 730 7.23 15.93 19.63
C GLY A 730 7.91 14.57 19.80
N LEU A 731 7.16 13.49 19.58
CA LEU A 731 7.62 12.10 19.66
C LEU A 731 7.74 11.47 18.26
N PRO A 732 8.74 10.60 17.99
CA PRO A 732 8.87 9.93 16.69
C PRO A 732 7.64 9.08 16.36
N ARG A 733 7.20 9.06 15.09
CA ARG A 733 6.08 8.20 14.63
C ARG A 733 6.28 6.72 15.04
N ALA A 734 7.50 6.24 14.91
CA ALA A 734 7.91 4.87 15.26
C ALA A 734 7.96 4.58 16.77
N SER A 735 7.77 5.57 17.65
CA SER A 735 7.95 5.36 19.09
C SER A 735 6.77 4.68 19.78
N MET A 736 5.58 4.64 19.18
CA MET A 736 4.32 4.21 19.84
C MET A 736 4.45 2.85 20.55
N LEU A 737 4.74 1.78 19.82
CA LEU A 737 4.83 0.43 20.38
C LEU A 737 5.96 0.29 21.41
N ARG A 738 7.02 1.09 21.28
CA ARG A 738 8.16 1.10 22.21
C ARG A 738 7.74 1.75 23.53
N ILE A 739 7.02 2.87 23.45
CA ILE A 739 6.39 3.56 24.60
C ILE A 739 5.35 2.66 25.27
N GLU A 740 4.45 2.02 24.53
CA GLU A 740 3.43 1.10 25.10
C GLU A 740 4.07 -0.07 25.85
N ARG A 741 5.07 -0.75 25.25
CA ARG A 741 5.75 -1.89 25.89
C ARG A 741 6.54 -1.47 27.13
N GLU A 742 7.20 -0.32 27.10
CA GLU A 742 7.90 0.24 28.24
C GLU A 742 6.94 0.71 29.34
N MET A 743 5.84 1.38 29.01
CA MET A 743 4.83 1.77 30.01
C MET A 743 4.16 0.55 30.65
N LEU A 744 3.88 -0.51 29.89
CA LEU A 744 3.40 -1.78 30.44
C LEU A 744 4.42 -2.41 31.41
N ALA A 745 5.71 -2.38 31.08
CA ALA A 745 6.79 -2.83 31.95
C ALA A 745 6.87 -1.98 33.24
N ARG A 746 6.79 -0.65 33.12
CA ARG A 746 6.77 0.29 34.27
C ARG A 746 5.57 0.08 35.18
N THR A 747 4.35 -0.09 34.64
CA THR A 747 3.15 -0.37 35.45
C THR A 747 3.18 -1.72 36.15
N SER A 748 3.91 -2.68 35.58
CA SER A 748 4.14 -3.99 36.22
C SER A 748 5.11 -3.87 37.41
N ALA A 749 5.95 -2.84 37.45
CA ALA A 749 6.93 -2.59 38.50
C ALA A 749 6.42 -1.59 39.58
N ASP A 750 5.66 -0.57 39.17
CA ASP A 750 4.94 0.38 40.03
C ASP A 750 3.42 0.33 39.78
N PRO A 751 2.66 -0.42 40.60
CA PRO A 751 1.20 -0.45 40.50
C PRO A 751 0.53 0.93 40.67
N SER A 752 1.17 1.86 41.41
CA SER A 752 0.63 3.21 41.61
C SER A 752 0.73 4.06 40.32
N LEU A 753 1.72 3.82 39.47
CA LEU A 753 1.75 4.36 38.11
C LEU A 753 0.60 3.79 37.30
N GLY A 754 0.31 2.50 37.43
CA GLY A 754 -0.83 1.86 36.77
C GLY A 754 -2.19 2.47 37.16
N GLU A 755 -2.36 2.90 38.41
CA GLU A 755 -3.55 3.66 38.84
C GLU A 755 -3.58 5.07 38.22
N ARG A 756 -2.46 5.81 38.24
CA ARG A 756 -2.37 7.14 37.62
C ARG A 756 -2.63 7.11 36.11
N LEU A 757 -2.10 6.11 35.39
CA LEU A 757 -2.33 5.95 33.96
C LEU A 757 -3.79 5.61 33.66
N ARG A 758 -4.42 4.70 34.43
CA ARG A 758 -5.85 4.38 34.24
C ARG A 758 -6.74 5.59 34.44
N HIS A 759 -6.55 6.34 35.53
CA HIS A 759 -7.30 7.57 35.77
C HIS A 759 -7.07 8.63 34.67
N ALA A 760 -5.85 8.74 34.13
CA ALA A 760 -5.57 9.66 33.02
C ALA A 760 -6.26 9.22 31.72
N ILE A 761 -6.26 7.92 31.40
CA ILE A 761 -6.96 7.36 30.23
C ILE A 761 -8.48 7.50 30.36
N GLU A 762 -9.04 7.29 31.55
CA GLU A 762 -10.47 7.49 31.82
C GLU A 762 -10.89 8.96 31.66
N ALA A 763 -10.06 9.91 32.12
CA ALA A 763 -10.29 11.33 31.92
C ALA A 763 -10.22 11.71 30.42
N GLU A 764 -9.16 11.31 29.71
CA GLU A 764 -8.98 11.60 28.29
C GLU A 764 -10.03 10.93 27.37
N ARG A 765 -10.67 9.84 27.82
CA ARG A 765 -11.83 9.25 27.11
C ARG A 765 -13.13 10.02 27.34
N ALA A 766 -13.23 10.79 28.43
CA ALA A 766 -14.40 11.62 28.73
C ALA A 766 -14.38 12.96 27.97
N ASP A 767 -13.19 13.38 27.52
CA ASP A 767 -12.93 14.53 26.64
C ASP A 767 -12.98 14.17 25.12
#